data_AF-A0A7Y5NNJ5-F1
#
_entry.id   AF-A0A7Y5NNJ5-F1
#
_cell.length_a   1.000
_cell.length_b   1.000
_cell.length_c   1.000
_cell.angle_alpha   90.00
_cell.angle_beta   90.00
_cell.angle_gamma   90.00
#
_symmetry.space_group_name_H-M   'P 1'
#
loop_
_entity.id
_entity.type
_entity.pdbx_description
1 polymer ?
#
loop_
_entity_poly.entity_id
_entity_poly.type
_entity_poly.pdbx_seq_one_letter_code
_entity_poly.pdbx_strand_id
1 'polypeptide(L)'
;MASVFGLLLDTMPFVLGARRAMQEAGTPSLTRLAAADLHDCIQAIDKTADYHPAAPRLPDDPSAPFVQWRLWRFRHQGAQPDKISGVTCRVRETGYKTQRVLEQVEFGYAGESPDHADPFRNVIKVVRPAEGSGSDTTLELPLSQEYVHSKWSIGLGHTAEGSHPWYPLQATLDRALVVAFAYEIGPSGLVPYQAPADDVGEQALQQYLAGPDSCADSPSDRWIVRATRGSFMPAGDGVSARAAVGGSASVVVTYPRILVAIAFSTMRERPDFEPGGIVGMARMYPHVMVTASVPLRSIHAAVKLTRPTRTTALDEGDGTRPGGCCNAHDEIRALLVADTNGQFDAVPDLAGFPFWSGLFAYNEINPERRLPNHVLRVVRRDKPTERIVADCGRRNIPDVPYLLESNSIRKMPRQGEFDNIHVAPRLRIPSTVLIDVAAGAPRTDIDPALMQLDPIVMAPFCAHDCFHMHWRWGTSPNMVTGSYRWTLGWGSGSWAPYAEDGKPLTPPNHDVDLVVHSSHSFTYREHAYPTPVPEEDADHTIAANTWHIFAYPGTAYAQGLFEWRSEVTSLMQFGDSIMNGVMTQLRSYSFANARGDAMSTLNTPAVLYWNLRYYPEAGADGRLWAREWLEMTEEECDRARWR
;
A
#
# COMPACT_ATOMS: atom_id res chain seq x y z
N MET A 1 -4.11 -25.04 -21.40
CA MET A 1 -4.98 -24.63 -20.28
C MET A 1 -4.15 -24.59 -19.02
N ALA A 2 -4.41 -23.62 -18.14
CA ALA A 2 -3.64 -23.40 -16.93
C ALA A 2 -4.29 -24.13 -15.75
N SER A 3 -3.46 -24.81 -14.94
CA SER A 3 -3.83 -25.26 -13.60
C SER A 3 -3.94 -24.06 -12.64
N VAL A 4 -4.45 -24.31 -11.42
CA VAL A 4 -4.41 -23.29 -10.35
C VAL A 4 -2.97 -22.83 -10.09
N PHE A 5 -2.02 -23.76 -9.94
CA PHE A 5 -0.61 -23.41 -9.72
C PHE A 5 -0.02 -22.61 -10.89
N GLY A 6 -0.38 -22.97 -12.13
CA GLY A 6 -0.01 -22.22 -13.33
C GLY A 6 -0.44 -20.75 -13.28
N LEU A 7 -1.67 -20.49 -12.84
CA LEU A 7 -2.20 -19.13 -12.68
C LEU A 7 -1.54 -18.38 -11.52
N LEU A 8 -1.22 -19.08 -10.43
CA LEU A 8 -0.57 -18.47 -9.27
C LEU A 8 0.84 -17.96 -9.58
N LEU A 9 1.51 -18.50 -10.60
CA LEU A 9 2.83 -18.04 -11.02
C LEU A 9 2.87 -16.59 -11.51
N ASP A 10 1.72 -16.01 -11.88
CA ASP A 10 1.59 -14.60 -12.27
C ASP A 10 1.33 -13.67 -11.07
N THR A 11 1.16 -14.22 -9.87
CA THR A 11 0.99 -13.45 -8.63
C THR A 11 2.34 -12.99 -8.08
N MET A 12 2.39 -11.80 -7.48
CA MET A 12 3.64 -11.15 -7.07
C MET A 12 4.62 -12.07 -6.33
N PRO A 13 4.25 -12.72 -5.20
CA PRO A 13 5.24 -13.50 -4.46
C PRO A 13 5.75 -14.71 -5.25
N PHE A 14 4.90 -15.34 -6.08
CA PHE A 14 5.33 -16.44 -6.93
C PHE A 14 6.28 -15.99 -8.04
N VAL A 15 5.99 -14.88 -8.72
CA VAL A 15 6.89 -14.31 -9.74
C VAL A 15 8.28 -14.09 -9.15
N LEU A 16 8.35 -13.49 -7.96
CA LEU A 16 9.60 -13.21 -7.26
C LEU A 16 10.33 -14.49 -6.86
N GLY A 17 9.62 -15.48 -6.30
CA GLY A 17 10.19 -16.76 -5.90
C GLY A 17 10.68 -17.60 -7.08
N ALA A 18 9.88 -17.71 -8.13
CA ALA A 18 10.23 -18.45 -9.35
C ALA A 18 11.44 -17.83 -10.05
N ARG A 19 11.52 -16.49 -10.11
CA ARG A 19 12.69 -15.79 -10.66
C ARG A 19 13.95 -16.02 -9.85
N ARG A 20 13.84 -16.05 -8.53
CA ARG A 20 14.97 -16.36 -7.67
C ARG A 20 15.46 -17.79 -7.91
N ALA A 21 14.56 -18.77 -7.95
CA ALA A 21 14.90 -20.16 -8.26
C ALA A 21 15.57 -20.29 -9.65
N MET A 22 15.03 -19.61 -10.67
CA MET A 22 15.63 -19.54 -12.00
C MET A 22 17.05 -18.98 -11.99
N GLN A 23 17.28 -17.90 -11.23
CA GLN A 23 18.59 -17.29 -11.07
C GLN A 23 19.58 -18.24 -10.36
N GLU A 24 19.17 -18.90 -9.28
CA GLU A 24 20.02 -19.83 -8.51
C GLU A 24 20.39 -21.08 -9.31
N ALA A 25 19.44 -21.61 -10.09
CA ALA A 25 19.67 -22.75 -10.97
C ALA A 25 20.37 -22.37 -12.29
N GLY A 26 20.65 -21.08 -12.53
CA GLY A 26 21.32 -20.62 -13.76
C GLY A 26 20.51 -20.87 -15.04
N THR A 27 19.17 -20.84 -14.96
CA THR A 27 18.27 -21.08 -16.10
C THR A 27 17.31 -19.90 -16.31
N PRO A 28 17.08 -19.46 -17.56
CA PRO A 28 16.10 -18.42 -17.86
C PRO A 28 14.66 -18.96 -17.95
N SER A 29 14.46 -20.28 -17.82
CA SER A 29 13.17 -20.93 -18.05
C SER A 29 12.68 -21.69 -16.83
N LEU A 30 11.46 -21.36 -16.40
CA LEU A 30 10.74 -22.05 -15.32
C LEU A 30 10.59 -23.55 -15.61
N THR A 31 10.38 -23.93 -16.87
CA THR A 31 10.20 -25.34 -17.28
C THR A 31 11.46 -26.19 -17.15
N ARG A 32 12.60 -25.60 -16.80
CA ARG A 32 13.87 -26.30 -16.56
C ARG A 32 14.20 -26.48 -15.08
N LEU A 33 13.40 -25.89 -14.19
CA LEU A 33 13.61 -26.03 -12.75
C LEU A 33 13.20 -27.41 -12.27
N ALA A 34 14.04 -28.00 -11.42
CA ALA A 34 13.68 -29.14 -10.59
C ALA A 34 12.75 -28.71 -9.46
N ALA A 35 12.04 -29.67 -8.87
CA ALA A 35 11.21 -29.40 -7.69
C ALA A 35 12.06 -28.90 -6.50
N ALA A 36 13.28 -29.42 -6.35
CA ALA A 36 14.23 -29.00 -5.34
C ALA A 36 14.67 -27.54 -5.51
N ASP A 37 14.97 -27.11 -6.74
CA ASP A 37 15.34 -25.71 -7.02
C ASP A 37 14.24 -24.73 -6.60
N LEU A 38 12.98 -25.13 -6.78
CA LEU A 38 11.84 -24.30 -6.40
C LEU A 38 11.56 -24.35 -4.89
N HIS A 39 11.83 -25.48 -4.23
CA HIS A 39 11.45 -25.72 -2.83
C HIS A 39 12.09 -24.75 -1.84
N ASP A 40 13.27 -24.24 -2.12
CA ASP A 40 13.91 -23.23 -1.25
C ASP A 40 13.23 -21.85 -1.37
N CYS A 41 12.56 -21.60 -2.49
CA CYS A 41 11.87 -20.34 -2.77
C CYS A 41 10.37 -20.40 -2.48
N ILE A 42 9.68 -21.46 -2.92
CA ILE A 42 8.22 -21.63 -2.89
C ILE A 42 7.92 -23.00 -2.29
N GLN A 43 7.18 -23.02 -1.18
CA GLN A 43 6.83 -24.24 -0.44
C GLN A 43 5.33 -24.34 -0.31
N ALA A 44 4.78 -25.51 -0.63
CA ALA A 44 3.40 -25.82 -0.36
C ALA A 44 3.24 -26.09 1.15
N ILE A 45 2.15 -25.60 1.72
CA ILE A 45 1.78 -25.83 3.11
C ILE A 45 0.46 -26.58 3.12
N ASP A 46 0.29 -27.49 4.07
CA ASP A 46 -1.03 -28.07 4.33
C ASP A 46 -2.09 -26.97 4.50
N LYS A 47 -3.24 -27.14 3.86
CA LYS A 47 -4.27 -26.11 3.76
C LYS A 47 -4.81 -25.71 5.14
N THR A 48 -4.79 -26.62 6.11
CA THR A 48 -5.30 -26.43 7.47
C THR A 48 -4.21 -26.07 8.48
N ALA A 49 -2.94 -26.20 8.11
CA ALA A 49 -1.85 -25.91 9.02
C ALA A 49 -1.69 -24.42 9.29
N ASP A 50 -1.33 -24.09 10.52
CA ASP A 50 -0.90 -22.75 10.90
C ASP A 50 0.44 -22.40 10.24
N TYR A 51 0.65 -21.12 9.97
CA TYR A 51 1.91 -20.62 9.43
C TYR A 51 2.42 -19.45 10.26
N HIS A 52 3.58 -19.66 10.88
CA HIS A 52 4.23 -18.73 11.78
C HIS A 52 5.73 -18.71 11.47
N PRO A 53 6.17 -17.98 10.43
CA PRO A 53 7.59 -17.92 10.09
C PRO A 53 8.39 -17.49 11.31
N ALA A 54 9.49 -18.20 11.57
CA ALA A 54 10.38 -17.88 12.67
C ALA A 54 10.85 -16.42 12.55
N ALA A 55 11.03 -15.77 13.70
CA ALA A 55 11.64 -14.44 13.72
C ALA A 55 13.00 -14.53 13.02
N PRO A 56 13.35 -13.56 12.16
CA PRO A 56 14.67 -13.49 11.56
C PRO A 56 15.77 -13.62 12.63
N ARG A 57 16.88 -14.30 12.37
CA ARG A 57 18.06 -14.12 13.20
C ARG A 57 18.72 -12.81 12.77
N LEU A 58 19.04 -11.91 13.71
CA LEU A 58 19.88 -10.76 13.37
C LEU A 58 21.25 -11.31 12.93
N PRO A 59 21.86 -10.77 11.87
CA PRO A 59 23.22 -11.17 11.54
C PRO A 59 24.14 -10.89 12.72
N ASP A 60 25.13 -11.77 12.92
CA ASP A 60 26.12 -11.60 13.99
C ASP A 60 27.02 -10.37 13.70
N ASP A 61 27.07 -9.92 12.44
CA ASP A 61 27.79 -8.72 11.98
C ASP A 61 26.82 -7.56 11.69
N PRO A 62 26.80 -6.50 12.52
CA PRO A 62 25.96 -5.32 12.31
C PRO A 62 26.42 -4.45 11.14
N SER A 63 27.59 -4.71 10.55
CA SER A 63 28.11 -3.97 9.39
C SER A 63 27.63 -4.50 8.04
N ALA A 64 26.96 -5.66 8.00
CA ALA A 64 26.38 -6.20 6.78
C ALA A 64 25.32 -5.24 6.20
N PRO A 65 25.29 -5.00 4.87
CA PRO A 65 24.35 -4.07 4.27
C PRO A 65 22.90 -4.46 4.59
N PHE A 66 22.14 -3.50 5.13
CA PHE A 66 20.77 -3.68 5.66
C PHE A 66 19.81 -4.31 4.64
N VAL A 67 20.05 -4.13 3.33
CA VAL A 67 19.27 -4.70 2.21
C VAL A 67 19.18 -6.24 2.28
N GLN A 68 20.07 -6.89 3.03
CA GLN A 68 20.07 -8.34 3.20
C GLN A 68 19.20 -8.84 4.36
N TRP A 69 18.74 -7.95 5.25
CA TRP A 69 18.17 -8.37 6.52
C TRP A 69 16.69 -8.68 6.37
N ARG A 70 16.25 -9.78 6.98
CA ARG A 70 14.83 -10.08 7.16
C ARG A 70 14.32 -9.29 8.37
N LEU A 71 13.19 -8.61 8.19
CA LEU A 71 12.59 -7.65 9.11
C LEU A 71 11.25 -8.16 9.65
N TRP A 72 10.52 -8.94 8.86
CA TRP A 72 9.11 -9.22 9.10
C TRP A 72 8.85 -10.55 9.80
N ARG A 73 7.79 -10.55 10.60
CA ARG A 73 7.16 -11.75 11.15
C ARG A 73 5.66 -11.52 11.21
N PHE A 74 4.89 -12.57 10.99
CA PHE A 74 3.43 -12.56 11.10
C PHE A 74 2.92 -13.94 11.45
N ARG A 75 1.62 -14.07 11.68
CA ARG A 75 0.93 -15.32 11.96
C ARG A 75 -0.27 -15.47 11.04
N HIS A 76 -0.48 -16.68 10.54
CA HIS A 76 -1.69 -17.08 9.86
C HIS A 76 -2.22 -18.35 10.51
N GLN A 77 -3.48 -18.36 10.89
CA GLN A 77 -4.14 -19.55 11.42
C GLN A 77 -4.83 -20.29 10.28
N GLY A 78 -4.60 -21.59 10.13
CA GLY A 78 -5.22 -22.36 9.05
C GLY A 78 -6.74 -22.30 9.09
N ALA A 79 -7.35 -22.28 10.27
CA ALA A 79 -8.80 -22.17 10.45
C ALA A 79 -9.39 -20.80 10.06
N GLN A 80 -8.56 -19.76 9.86
CA GLN A 80 -8.97 -18.41 9.48
C GLN A 80 -8.18 -17.96 8.25
N PRO A 81 -8.44 -18.57 7.08
CA PRO A 81 -7.61 -18.39 5.91
C PRO A 81 -7.66 -16.96 5.36
N ASP A 82 -8.63 -16.15 5.75
CA ASP A 82 -8.81 -14.74 5.37
C ASP A 82 -8.07 -13.74 6.29
N LYS A 83 -7.26 -14.21 7.25
CA LYS A 83 -6.63 -13.34 8.25
C LYS A 83 -5.12 -13.55 8.40
N ILE A 84 -4.41 -12.43 8.53
CA ILE A 84 -3.03 -12.39 9.02
C ILE A 84 -3.04 -11.60 10.33
N SER A 85 -2.33 -12.09 11.34
CA SER A 85 -2.28 -11.46 12.66
C SER A 85 -0.86 -11.28 13.17
N GLY A 86 -0.72 -10.40 14.16
CA GLY A 86 0.54 -10.19 14.89
C GLY A 86 1.69 -9.82 13.97
N VAL A 87 1.45 -8.94 13.00
CA VAL A 87 2.46 -8.47 12.05
C VAL A 87 3.46 -7.59 12.78
N THR A 88 4.71 -8.00 12.80
CA THR A 88 5.81 -7.25 13.42
C THR A 88 6.92 -7.00 12.43
N CYS A 89 7.62 -5.88 12.62
CA CYS A 89 8.78 -5.50 11.83
C CYS A 89 9.94 -5.15 12.77
N ARG A 90 11.16 -5.55 12.42
CA ARG A 90 12.38 -5.03 13.06
C ARG A 90 12.73 -3.69 12.46
N VAL A 91 12.93 -2.68 13.30
CA VAL A 91 13.08 -1.29 12.86
C VAL A 91 14.50 -0.79 13.06
N ARG A 92 15.19 -0.46 11.96
CA ARG A 92 16.58 0.00 11.96
C ARG A 92 16.86 1.16 12.92
N GLU A 93 16.05 2.23 12.91
CA GLU A 93 16.23 3.41 13.78
C GLU A 93 16.26 3.07 15.26
N THR A 94 15.57 1.99 15.66
CA THR A 94 15.53 1.52 17.06
C THR A 94 16.56 0.43 17.36
N GLY A 95 17.57 0.25 16.50
CA GLY A 95 18.55 -0.84 16.62
C GLY A 95 17.96 -2.20 16.28
N TYR A 96 17.01 -2.24 15.33
CA TYR A 96 16.30 -3.45 14.91
C TYR A 96 15.48 -4.14 16.01
N LYS A 97 15.04 -3.38 17.00
CA LYS A 97 13.98 -3.82 17.92
C LYS A 97 12.72 -4.18 17.14
N THR A 98 12.00 -5.17 17.66
CA THR A 98 10.77 -5.66 17.03
C THR A 98 9.61 -4.77 17.45
N GLN A 99 8.88 -4.24 16.48
CA GLN A 99 7.69 -3.41 16.69
C GLN A 99 6.47 -4.12 16.09
N ARG A 100 5.33 -4.08 16.78
CA ARG A 100 4.03 -4.49 16.25
C ARG A 100 3.52 -3.40 15.30
N VAL A 101 3.42 -3.76 14.03
CA VAL A 101 2.95 -2.88 12.96
C VAL A 101 1.43 -2.96 12.85
N LEU A 102 0.91 -4.18 12.71
CA LEU A 102 -0.52 -4.47 12.62
C LEU A 102 -0.88 -5.61 13.59
N GLU A 103 -1.97 -5.44 14.32
CA GLU A 103 -2.59 -6.55 15.04
C GLU A 103 -3.21 -7.53 14.05
N GLN A 104 -3.85 -7.01 13.00
CA GLN A 104 -4.60 -7.83 12.06
C GLN A 104 -4.70 -7.19 10.67
N VAL A 105 -4.68 -8.07 9.66
CA VAL A 105 -5.08 -7.83 8.27
C VAL A 105 -6.21 -8.79 7.98
N GLU A 106 -7.36 -8.27 7.55
CA GLU A 106 -8.53 -9.07 7.15
C GLU A 106 -8.80 -8.86 5.65
N PHE A 107 -9.05 -9.95 4.93
CA PHE A 107 -9.42 -9.92 3.51
C PHE A 107 -10.92 -10.21 3.37
N GLY A 108 -11.60 -9.51 2.48
CA GLY A 108 -13.04 -9.70 2.31
C GLY A 108 -13.73 -8.62 1.51
N TYR A 109 -14.91 -8.22 1.97
CA TYR A 109 -15.75 -7.20 1.37
C TYR A 109 -16.45 -6.42 2.48
N ALA A 110 -16.63 -5.13 2.28
CA ALA A 110 -17.46 -4.31 3.12
C ALA A 110 -18.41 -3.54 2.21
N GLY A 111 -19.70 -3.62 2.50
CA GLY A 111 -20.76 -3.18 1.61
C GLY A 111 -20.80 -1.68 1.30
N GLU A 112 -21.54 -1.35 0.25
CA GLU A 112 -21.45 -0.10 -0.53
C GLU A 112 -22.40 1.00 -0.06
N SER A 113 -23.05 0.85 1.10
CA SER A 113 -23.96 1.90 1.58
C SER A 113 -23.21 3.25 1.66
N PRO A 114 -23.69 4.29 0.96
CA PRO A 114 -22.97 5.56 0.83
C PRO A 114 -22.91 6.31 2.16
N ASP A 115 -23.91 6.10 3.03
CA ASP A 115 -24.05 6.82 4.28
C ASP A 115 -23.35 6.10 5.45
N HIS A 116 -23.24 4.77 5.39
CA HIS A 116 -22.69 3.96 6.48
C HIS A 116 -21.90 2.77 5.97
N ALA A 117 -20.72 2.55 6.55
CA ALA A 117 -19.97 1.34 6.31
C ALA A 117 -20.73 0.10 6.81
N ASP A 118 -21.15 -0.75 5.88
CA ASP A 118 -21.62 -2.09 6.19
C ASP A 118 -20.53 -2.90 6.94
N PRO A 119 -20.93 -3.88 7.77
CA PRO A 119 -19.97 -4.72 8.48
C PRO A 119 -19.03 -5.41 7.49
N PHE A 120 -17.76 -5.52 7.88
CA PHE A 120 -16.76 -6.27 7.13
C PHE A 120 -17.13 -7.76 7.13
N ARG A 121 -17.11 -8.38 5.95
CA ARG A 121 -17.47 -9.78 5.74
C ARG A 121 -16.34 -10.49 5.01
N ASN A 122 -16.09 -11.73 5.39
CA ASN A 122 -15.01 -12.56 4.85
C ASN A 122 -15.41 -13.21 3.52
N VAL A 123 -15.86 -12.41 2.56
CA VAL A 123 -16.30 -12.82 1.24
C VAL A 123 -15.73 -11.88 0.18
N ILE A 124 -15.50 -12.36 -1.04
CA ILE A 124 -15.30 -11.48 -2.21
C ILE A 124 -16.60 -11.43 -2.98
N LYS A 125 -17.06 -10.25 -3.39
CA LYS A 125 -18.30 -10.11 -4.17
C LYS A 125 -17.96 -10.00 -5.64
N VAL A 126 -18.59 -10.82 -6.47
CA VAL A 126 -18.52 -10.71 -7.93
C VAL A 126 -19.93 -10.58 -8.49
N VAL A 127 -20.06 -9.82 -9.57
CA VAL A 127 -21.32 -9.68 -10.30
C VAL A 127 -21.12 -10.28 -11.67
N ARG A 128 -21.99 -11.21 -12.05
CA ARG A 128 -22.02 -11.81 -13.38
C ARG A 128 -23.07 -11.11 -14.24
N PRO A 129 -22.81 -10.93 -15.55
CA PRO A 129 -23.82 -10.44 -16.47
C PRO A 129 -25.01 -11.41 -16.49
N ALA A 130 -26.21 -10.86 -16.66
CA ALA A 130 -27.40 -11.65 -16.93
C ALA A 130 -27.21 -12.62 -18.12
N GLU A 131 -27.70 -13.85 -17.99
CA GLU A 131 -27.86 -14.76 -19.13
C GLU A 131 -29.22 -14.50 -19.79
N GLY A 132 -29.22 -13.98 -21.02
CA GLY A 132 -30.45 -13.63 -21.74
C GLY A 132 -31.16 -12.41 -21.16
N SER A 133 -32.47 -12.51 -20.92
CA SER A 133 -33.29 -11.41 -20.39
C SER A 133 -33.33 -11.35 -18.85
N GLY A 134 -32.38 -12.00 -18.17
CA GLY A 134 -32.31 -12.03 -16.71
C GLY A 134 -31.78 -10.73 -16.10
N SER A 135 -31.71 -10.68 -14.77
CA SER A 135 -30.93 -9.68 -14.04
C SER A 135 -29.50 -10.18 -13.81
N ASP A 136 -28.57 -9.26 -13.62
CA ASP A 136 -27.22 -9.59 -13.18
C ASP A 136 -27.26 -10.43 -11.89
N THR A 137 -26.37 -11.41 -11.81
CA THR A 137 -26.30 -12.33 -10.65
C THR A 137 -25.13 -11.95 -9.77
N THR A 138 -25.40 -11.62 -8.50
CA THR A 138 -24.37 -11.38 -7.50
C THR A 138 -24.00 -12.68 -6.81
N LEU A 139 -22.70 -12.97 -6.75
CA LEU A 139 -22.15 -14.10 -6.01
C LEU A 139 -21.23 -13.57 -4.91
N GLU A 140 -21.36 -14.14 -3.72
CA GLU A 140 -20.43 -13.94 -2.62
C GLU A 140 -19.55 -15.17 -2.50
N LEU A 141 -18.24 -14.97 -2.61
CA LEU A 141 -17.22 -16.02 -2.63
C LEU A 141 -16.63 -16.15 -1.22
N PRO A 142 -17.01 -17.17 -0.41
CA PRO A 142 -16.58 -17.25 0.97
C PRO A 142 -15.09 -17.55 1.09
N LEU A 143 -14.36 -16.71 1.80
CA LEU A 143 -12.95 -16.93 2.14
C LEU A 143 -12.82 -17.88 3.33
N SER A 144 -13.48 -19.03 3.26
CA SER A 144 -13.50 -20.04 4.32
C SER A 144 -12.62 -21.24 3.98
N GLN A 145 -12.29 -22.04 5.00
CA GLN A 145 -11.40 -23.19 4.86
C GLN A 145 -11.88 -24.21 3.83
N GLU A 146 -13.20 -24.36 3.68
CA GLU A 146 -13.83 -25.29 2.73
C GLU A 146 -13.42 -25.01 1.28
N TYR A 147 -13.20 -23.74 0.93
CA TYR A 147 -12.87 -23.30 -0.43
C TYR A 147 -11.36 -23.17 -0.67
N VAL A 148 -10.52 -23.40 0.35
CA VAL A 148 -9.06 -23.33 0.19
C VAL A 148 -8.60 -24.47 -0.72
N HIS A 149 -8.10 -24.10 -1.89
CA HIS A 149 -7.52 -25.02 -2.85
C HIS A 149 -6.05 -25.31 -2.55
N SER A 150 -5.24 -24.29 -2.28
CA SER A 150 -3.83 -24.50 -1.94
C SER A 150 -3.28 -23.34 -1.14
N LYS A 151 -2.23 -23.61 -0.37
CA LYS A 151 -1.57 -22.66 0.51
C LYS A 151 -0.07 -22.74 0.32
N TRP A 152 0.59 -21.60 0.27
CA TRP A 152 2.00 -21.52 -0.11
C TRP A 152 2.74 -20.49 0.72
N SER A 153 3.94 -20.85 1.19
CA SER A 153 4.92 -19.87 1.67
C SER A 153 5.97 -19.61 0.62
N ILE A 154 6.33 -18.34 0.45
CA ILE A 154 7.45 -17.94 -0.38
C ILE A 154 8.50 -17.33 0.55
N GLY A 155 9.65 -18.00 0.65
CA GLY A 155 10.70 -17.69 1.62
C GLY A 155 11.80 -16.78 1.08
N LEU A 156 11.99 -16.77 -0.24
CA LEU A 156 13.01 -16.01 -0.95
C LEU A 156 12.44 -15.53 -2.27
N GLY A 157 12.85 -14.35 -2.72
CA GLY A 157 12.38 -13.79 -3.97
C GLY A 157 13.07 -12.48 -4.29
N HIS A 158 13.35 -12.26 -5.57
CA HIS A 158 13.91 -11.01 -6.05
C HIS A 158 13.37 -10.70 -7.43
N THR A 159 13.08 -9.43 -7.67
CA THR A 159 12.81 -8.91 -9.01
C THR A 159 13.63 -7.64 -9.21
N ALA A 160 14.29 -7.54 -10.36
CA ALA A 160 14.96 -6.32 -10.79
C ALA A 160 13.92 -5.31 -11.28
N GLU A 161 14.26 -4.03 -11.27
CA GLU A 161 13.39 -2.99 -11.82
C GLU A 161 13.06 -3.25 -13.30
N GLY A 162 11.82 -3.00 -13.69
CA GLY A 162 11.30 -3.17 -15.05
C GLY A 162 11.19 -4.63 -15.52
N SER A 163 11.61 -5.60 -14.70
CA SER A 163 11.74 -6.97 -15.16
C SER A 163 10.41 -7.72 -15.22
N HIS A 164 9.33 -7.23 -14.57
CA HIS A 164 7.98 -7.79 -14.65
C HIS A 164 6.96 -6.68 -14.96
N PRO A 165 6.02 -6.87 -15.92
CA PRO A 165 5.08 -5.82 -16.32
C PRO A 165 4.14 -5.38 -15.19
N TRP A 166 3.67 -6.33 -14.37
CA TRP A 166 2.78 -6.03 -13.23
C TRP A 166 3.53 -5.64 -11.96
N TYR A 167 4.83 -5.89 -11.85
CA TYR A 167 5.64 -5.60 -10.65
C TYR A 167 6.96 -4.97 -11.08
N PRO A 168 6.92 -3.75 -11.64
CA PRO A 168 8.07 -3.15 -12.29
C PRO A 168 9.06 -2.53 -11.29
N LEU A 169 8.70 -2.41 -10.02
CA LEU A 169 9.66 -1.93 -9.01
C LEU A 169 10.62 -3.04 -8.61
N GLN A 170 11.87 -2.66 -8.35
CA GLN A 170 12.80 -3.57 -7.71
C GLN A 170 12.26 -3.97 -6.34
N ALA A 171 12.21 -5.28 -6.08
CA ALA A 171 11.76 -5.79 -4.80
C ALA A 171 12.60 -7.00 -4.37
N THR A 172 12.86 -7.07 -3.07
CA THR A 172 13.50 -8.21 -2.43
C THR A 172 12.55 -8.71 -1.36
N LEU A 173 12.02 -9.91 -1.59
CA LEU A 173 11.06 -10.53 -0.70
C LEU A 173 11.73 -10.87 0.64
N ASP A 174 11.03 -10.56 1.72
CA ASP A 174 11.36 -11.07 3.04
C ASP A 174 10.65 -12.41 3.27
N ARG A 175 9.32 -12.37 3.30
CA ARG A 175 8.42 -13.51 3.42
C ARG A 175 7.11 -13.22 2.70
N ALA A 176 6.48 -14.25 2.13
CA ALA A 176 5.09 -14.17 1.74
C ALA A 176 4.32 -15.43 2.11
N LEU A 177 3.00 -15.26 2.17
CA LEU A 177 2.02 -16.31 2.19
C LEU A 177 1.00 -16.06 1.07
N VAL A 178 0.61 -17.11 0.36
CA VAL A 178 -0.52 -17.09 -0.58
C VAL A 178 -1.53 -18.17 -0.17
N VAL A 179 -2.80 -17.79 -0.11
CA VAL A 179 -3.92 -18.73 0.03
C VAL A 179 -4.81 -18.60 -1.19
N ALA A 180 -4.97 -19.70 -1.92
CA ALA A 180 -5.77 -19.77 -3.12
C ALA A 180 -7.11 -20.43 -2.80
N PHE A 181 -8.20 -19.76 -3.14
CA PHE A 181 -9.57 -20.23 -3.03
C PHE A 181 -10.12 -20.48 -4.43
N ALA A 182 -10.62 -21.68 -4.68
CA ALA A 182 -11.12 -22.08 -5.98
C ALA A 182 -12.59 -22.47 -5.90
N TYR A 183 -13.39 -21.90 -6.79
CA TYR A 183 -14.84 -22.02 -6.79
C TYR A 183 -15.33 -22.58 -8.13
N GLU A 184 -16.36 -23.42 -8.07
CA GLU A 184 -17.20 -23.79 -9.21
C GLU A 184 -18.61 -23.26 -9.00
N ILE A 185 -19.20 -22.73 -10.07
CA ILE A 185 -20.59 -22.27 -10.07
C ILE A 185 -21.45 -23.39 -10.67
N GLY A 186 -21.94 -24.26 -9.79
CA GLY A 186 -22.80 -25.38 -10.14
C GLY A 186 -24.28 -25.01 -10.21
N PRO A 187 -25.16 -25.98 -10.55
CA PRO A 187 -26.61 -25.75 -10.67
C PRO A 187 -27.26 -25.34 -9.34
N SER A 188 -26.70 -25.79 -8.21
CA SER A 188 -27.16 -25.48 -6.85
C SER A 188 -26.49 -24.24 -6.25
N GLY A 189 -25.67 -23.52 -7.01
CA GLY A 189 -24.91 -22.36 -6.56
C GLY A 189 -23.41 -22.64 -6.46
N LEU A 190 -22.74 -21.88 -5.60
CA LEU A 190 -21.29 -21.93 -5.42
C LEU A 190 -20.88 -23.18 -4.64
N VAL A 191 -19.87 -23.90 -5.13
CA VAL A 191 -19.26 -25.05 -4.45
C VAL A 191 -17.72 -24.96 -4.54
N PRO A 192 -16.98 -25.59 -3.61
CA PRO A 192 -15.53 -25.69 -3.73
C PRO A 192 -15.15 -26.43 -5.02
N TYR A 193 -14.14 -25.93 -5.74
CA TYR A 193 -13.62 -26.61 -6.93
C TYR A 193 -13.07 -27.99 -6.56
N GLN A 194 -13.54 -29.02 -7.27
CA GLN A 194 -13.00 -30.38 -7.18
C GLN A 194 -12.28 -30.71 -8.49
N ALA A 195 -10.96 -30.82 -8.41
CA ALA A 195 -10.17 -31.21 -9.57
C ALA A 195 -10.56 -32.62 -10.06
N PRO A 196 -10.71 -32.83 -11.38
CA PRO A 196 -10.84 -34.17 -11.93
C PRO A 196 -9.70 -35.08 -11.46
N ALA A 197 -9.99 -36.36 -11.22
CA ALA A 197 -8.99 -37.33 -10.74
C ALA A 197 -7.78 -37.48 -11.70
N ASP A 198 -7.98 -37.19 -12.98
CA ASP A 198 -6.98 -37.20 -14.04
C ASP A 198 -6.34 -35.83 -14.32
N ASP A 199 -6.63 -34.79 -13.53
CA ASP A 199 -5.98 -33.48 -13.69
C ASP A 199 -4.50 -33.57 -13.33
N VAL A 200 -3.65 -33.50 -14.37
CA VAL A 200 -2.20 -33.68 -14.25
C VAL A 200 -1.53 -32.62 -13.36
N GLY A 201 -2.11 -31.43 -13.26
CA GLY A 201 -1.62 -30.34 -12.43
C GLY A 201 -1.88 -30.60 -10.96
N GLU A 202 -3.08 -31.07 -10.64
CA GLU A 202 -3.42 -31.46 -9.27
C GLU A 202 -2.61 -32.68 -8.82
N GLN A 203 -2.47 -33.70 -9.67
CA GLN A 203 -1.62 -34.86 -9.36
C GLN A 203 -0.16 -34.44 -9.09
N ALA A 204 0.37 -33.50 -9.87
CA ALA A 204 1.71 -32.97 -9.63
C ALA A 204 1.77 -32.22 -8.30
N LEU A 205 0.78 -31.37 -7.98
CA LEU A 205 0.73 -30.68 -6.69
C LEU A 205 0.71 -31.65 -5.51
N GLN A 206 -0.10 -32.71 -5.58
CA GLN A 206 -0.16 -33.74 -4.54
C GLN A 206 1.18 -34.48 -4.37
N GLN A 207 1.90 -34.75 -5.46
CA GLN A 207 3.27 -35.27 -5.39
C GLN A 207 4.18 -34.29 -4.64
N TYR A 208 4.17 -33.00 -5.01
CA TYR A 208 5.00 -32.00 -4.33
C TYR A 208 4.73 -31.88 -2.82
N LEU A 209 3.46 -31.97 -2.41
CA LEU A 209 3.05 -32.00 -1.01
C LEU A 209 3.57 -33.23 -0.25
N ALA A 210 3.76 -34.36 -0.93
CA ALA A 210 4.40 -35.55 -0.36
C ALA A 210 5.92 -35.39 -0.18
N GLY A 211 6.51 -34.34 -0.75
CA GLY A 211 7.91 -33.95 -0.62
C GLY A 211 8.57 -33.73 -2.00
N PRO A 212 9.54 -32.80 -2.11
CA PRO A 212 10.19 -32.48 -3.38
C PRO A 212 10.92 -33.68 -4.00
N ASP A 213 11.41 -34.61 -3.18
CA ASP A 213 12.09 -35.83 -3.64
C ASP A 213 11.13 -36.83 -4.34
N SER A 214 9.82 -36.68 -4.15
CA SER A 214 8.82 -37.52 -4.82
C SER A 214 8.45 -37.02 -6.22
N CYS A 215 8.92 -35.83 -6.59
CA CYS A 215 8.64 -35.22 -7.88
C CYS A 215 9.54 -35.77 -8.99
N ALA A 216 8.96 -36.10 -10.14
CA ALA A 216 9.73 -36.43 -11.32
C ALA A 216 10.52 -35.22 -11.82
N ASP A 217 11.82 -35.40 -12.08
CA ASP A 217 12.71 -34.36 -12.62
C ASP A 217 13.34 -34.73 -13.99
N SER A 218 12.80 -35.76 -14.63
CA SER A 218 13.24 -36.07 -16.00
C SER A 218 12.85 -34.93 -16.95
N PRO A 219 13.70 -34.51 -17.91
CA PRO A 219 13.37 -33.43 -18.84
C PRO A 219 12.05 -33.61 -19.61
N SER A 220 11.62 -34.86 -19.84
CA SER A 220 10.37 -35.20 -20.51
C SER A 220 9.13 -35.18 -19.60
N ASP A 221 9.32 -35.23 -18.28
CA ASP A 221 8.24 -35.36 -17.28
C ASP A 221 8.50 -34.52 -16.02
N ARG A 222 9.05 -33.31 -16.19
CA ARG A 222 9.36 -32.45 -15.04
C ARG A 222 8.08 -32.05 -14.34
N TRP A 223 8.11 -32.17 -13.01
CA TRP A 223 7.00 -31.80 -12.14
C TRP A 223 6.44 -30.40 -12.44
N ILE A 224 7.29 -29.38 -12.61
CA ILE A 224 6.84 -28.00 -12.86
C ILE A 224 6.03 -27.86 -14.17
N VAL A 225 6.37 -28.66 -15.18
CA VAL A 225 5.64 -28.69 -16.45
C VAL A 225 4.27 -29.33 -16.29
N ARG A 226 4.17 -30.38 -15.46
CA ARG A 226 2.88 -30.97 -15.10
C ARG A 226 2.05 -30.06 -14.21
N ALA A 227 2.66 -29.49 -13.17
CA ALA A 227 2.02 -28.60 -12.20
C ALA A 227 1.43 -27.35 -12.85
N THR A 228 1.99 -26.86 -13.97
CA THR A 228 1.46 -25.71 -14.72
C THR A 228 0.38 -26.06 -15.75
N ARG A 229 0.26 -27.35 -16.09
CA ARG A 229 -0.78 -27.85 -16.99
C ARG A 229 -2.00 -28.27 -16.17
N GLY A 230 -3.19 -27.86 -16.59
CA GLY A 230 -4.41 -28.28 -15.95
C GLY A 230 -5.63 -27.75 -16.67
N SER A 231 -6.79 -28.19 -16.25
CA SER A 231 -8.07 -27.82 -16.87
C SER A 231 -8.82 -26.74 -16.09
N PHE A 232 -8.22 -26.15 -15.05
CA PHE A 232 -8.91 -25.28 -14.11
C PHE A 232 -9.55 -24.06 -14.78
N MET A 233 -8.80 -23.26 -15.53
CA MET A 233 -9.35 -22.23 -16.41
C MET A 233 -9.32 -22.72 -17.86
N PRO A 234 -10.37 -23.42 -18.33
CA PRO A 234 -10.41 -23.82 -19.72
C PRO A 234 -10.44 -22.57 -20.58
N ALA A 235 -9.57 -22.53 -21.59
CA ALA A 235 -9.72 -21.55 -22.63
C ALA A 235 -11.06 -21.87 -23.28
N GLY A 236 -12.05 -21.01 -23.09
CA GLY A 236 -13.25 -21.06 -23.89
C GLY A 236 -12.80 -20.70 -25.30
N ASP A 237 -12.40 -21.69 -26.10
CA ASP A 237 -11.96 -21.46 -27.48
C ASP A 237 -13.08 -20.87 -28.36
N GLY A 238 -14.25 -20.59 -27.77
CA GLY A 238 -15.43 -20.08 -28.47
C GLY A 238 -15.91 -21.03 -29.56
N VAL A 239 -15.41 -22.27 -29.60
CA VAL A 239 -15.79 -23.25 -30.60
C VAL A 239 -17.22 -23.65 -30.29
N SER A 240 -18.16 -22.91 -30.88
CA SER A 240 -19.54 -23.34 -30.99
C SER A 240 -19.53 -24.75 -31.56
N ALA A 241 -20.25 -25.68 -30.94
CA ALA A 241 -20.46 -26.99 -31.54
C ALA A 241 -20.91 -26.80 -32.99
N ARG A 242 -20.17 -27.34 -33.94
CA ARG A 242 -20.58 -27.37 -35.34
C ARG A 242 -20.92 -28.80 -35.70
N ALA A 243 -22.15 -29.03 -36.12
CA ALA A 243 -22.60 -30.26 -36.75
C ALA A 243 -23.17 -29.92 -38.13
N ALA A 244 -23.03 -30.84 -39.09
CA ALA A 244 -23.77 -30.74 -40.35
C ALA A 244 -25.29 -30.79 -40.07
N VAL A 245 -26.12 -30.26 -40.97
CA VAL A 245 -27.57 -30.40 -40.88
C VAL A 245 -27.94 -31.88 -40.84
N GLY A 246 -28.59 -32.33 -39.75
CA GLY A 246 -28.90 -33.74 -39.47
C GLY A 246 -27.79 -34.53 -38.76
N GLY A 247 -26.63 -33.91 -38.49
CA GLY A 247 -25.57 -34.49 -37.68
C GLY A 247 -25.70 -34.19 -36.18
N SER A 248 -24.82 -34.78 -35.38
CA SER A 248 -24.67 -34.48 -33.96
C SER A 248 -23.25 -33.99 -33.66
N ALA A 249 -23.12 -33.11 -32.67
CA ALA A 249 -21.85 -32.69 -32.11
C ALA A 249 -21.93 -32.80 -30.58
N SER A 250 -20.84 -33.25 -29.96
CA SER A 250 -20.71 -33.29 -28.51
C SER A 250 -19.83 -32.13 -28.07
N VAL A 251 -20.27 -31.38 -27.06
CA VAL A 251 -19.47 -30.33 -26.42
C VAL A 251 -19.25 -30.71 -24.97
N VAL A 252 -18.02 -30.58 -24.51
CA VAL A 252 -17.71 -30.68 -23.09
C VAL A 252 -18.01 -29.31 -22.48
N VAL A 253 -19.09 -29.24 -21.69
CA VAL A 253 -19.41 -28.06 -20.91
C VAL A 253 -18.74 -28.19 -19.55
N THR A 254 -17.99 -27.17 -19.16
CA THR A 254 -17.43 -27.08 -17.81
C THR A 254 -18.15 -25.98 -17.03
N TYR A 255 -18.25 -26.14 -15.72
CA TYR A 255 -18.84 -25.10 -14.89
C TYR A 255 -17.97 -23.85 -14.89
N PRO A 256 -18.57 -22.64 -14.84
CA PRO A 256 -17.83 -21.42 -14.59
C PRO A 256 -17.02 -21.54 -13.31
N ARG A 257 -15.77 -21.06 -13.35
CA ARG A 257 -14.82 -21.16 -12.25
C ARG A 257 -14.28 -19.80 -11.91
N ILE A 258 -14.01 -19.60 -10.63
CA ILE A 258 -13.39 -18.38 -10.12
C ILE A 258 -12.24 -18.80 -9.22
N LEU A 259 -11.11 -18.11 -9.36
CA LEU A 259 -9.97 -18.20 -8.46
C LEU A 259 -9.79 -16.87 -7.76
N VAL A 260 -9.78 -16.93 -6.43
CA VAL A 260 -9.36 -15.82 -5.58
C VAL A 260 -8.05 -16.22 -4.95
N ALA A 261 -7.01 -15.42 -5.11
CA ALA A 261 -5.76 -15.57 -4.38
C ALA A 261 -5.60 -14.37 -3.44
N ILE A 262 -5.49 -14.64 -2.14
CA ILE A 262 -5.01 -13.62 -1.20
C ILE A 262 -3.50 -13.81 -1.05
N ALA A 263 -2.76 -12.73 -1.12
CA ALA A 263 -1.32 -12.74 -0.95
C ALA A 263 -0.93 -11.72 0.11
N PHE A 264 -0.22 -12.16 1.14
CA PHE A 264 0.42 -11.27 2.10
C PHE A 264 1.93 -11.36 1.92
N SER A 265 2.49 -10.39 1.22
CA SER A 265 3.92 -10.36 0.91
C SER A 265 4.60 -9.22 1.64
N THR A 266 5.77 -9.49 2.21
CA THR A 266 6.56 -8.49 2.93
C THR A 266 7.92 -8.33 2.25
N MET A 267 8.41 -7.11 2.18
CA MET A 267 9.65 -6.75 1.51
C MET A 267 10.67 -6.25 2.50
N ARG A 268 11.94 -6.43 2.14
CA ARG A 268 13.06 -5.80 2.85
C ARG A 268 13.03 -4.28 2.68
N GLU A 269 13.72 -3.58 3.57
CA GLU A 269 13.82 -2.12 3.58
C GLU A 269 14.39 -1.59 2.26
N ARG A 270 13.72 -0.56 1.71
CA ARG A 270 14.19 0.21 0.57
C ARG A 270 13.74 1.68 0.67
N PRO A 271 14.48 2.62 0.08
CA PRO A 271 14.08 4.02 0.01
C PRO A 271 13.23 4.31 -1.25
N ASP A 272 12.17 3.54 -1.48
CA ASP A 272 11.33 3.64 -2.69
C ASP A 272 9.82 3.68 -2.39
N PHE A 273 9.46 4.31 -1.26
CA PHE A 273 8.06 4.51 -0.84
C PHE A 273 7.81 5.95 -0.34
N GLU A 274 8.61 6.90 -0.78
CA GLU A 274 8.29 8.33 -0.77
C GLU A 274 9.10 9.05 -1.85
N PRO A 275 8.72 10.27 -2.25
CA PRO A 275 9.32 10.91 -3.41
C PRO A 275 10.81 11.18 -3.27
N GLY A 276 11.30 11.49 -2.06
CA GLY A 276 12.68 11.88 -1.81
C GLY A 276 13.70 10.75 -1.78
N GLY A 277 13.29 9.48 -1.65
CA GLY A 277 14.20 8.37 -1.33
C GLY A 277 15.02 8.57 -0.04
N ILE A 278 14.55 9.41 0.87
CA ILE A 278 15.19 9.78 2.14
C ILE A 278 14.77 8.89 3.31
N VAL A 279 13.67 8.12 3.20
CA VAL A 279 13.22 7.24 4.28
C VAL A 279 13.31 5.80 3.87
N GLY A 280 13.97 4.99 4.70
CA GLY A 280 13.94 3.55 4.55
C GLY A 280 12.54 3.03 4.91
N MET A 281 11.91 2.31 3.99
CA MET A 281 10.57 1.80 4.16
C MET A 281 10.56 0.29 3.96
N ALA A 282 10.01 -0.42 4.94
CA ALA A 282 9.75 -1.84 4.81
C ALA A 282 8.32 -2.00 4.27
N ARG A 283 8.17 -2.55 3.06
CA ARG A 283 6.86 -2.64 2.39
C ARG A 283 6.13 -3.94 2.72
N MET A 284 4.81 -3.90 2.68
CA MET A 284 3.96 -5.08 2.66
C MET A 284 2.82 -4.92 1.63
N TYR A 285 2.45 -6.01 0.99
CA TYR A 285 1.42 -6.07 -0.04
C TYR A 285 0.36 -7.08 0.38
N PRO A 286 -0.78 -6.62 0.94
CA PRO A 286 -1.93 -7.44 1.24
C PRO A 286 -2.85 -7.51 0.02
N HIS A 287 -2.41 -8.18 -1.04
CA HIS A 287 -3.18 -8.24 -2.29
C HIS A 287 -4.34 -9.21 -2.20
N VAL A 288 -5.45 -8.85 -2.84
CA VAL A 288 -6.46 -9.80 -3.31
C VAL A 288 -6.36 -9.84 -4.83
N MET A 289 -6.31 -11.04 -5.41
CA MET A 289 -6.27 -11.23 -6.86
C MET A 289 -7.44 -12.12 -7.27
N VAL A 290 -8.15 -11.75 -8.33
CA VAL A 290 -9.32 -12.48 -8.82
C VAL A 290 -9.21 -12.72 -10.33
N THR A 291 -9.51 -13.93 -10.76
CA THR A 291 -9.68 -14.29 -12.18
C THR A 291 -10.83 -15.29 -12.32
N ALA A 292 -11.53 -15.27 -13.44
CA ALA A 292 -12.72 -16.10 -13.69
C ALA A 292 -12.70 -16.68 -15.11
N SER A 293 -13.21 -17.90 -15.29
CA SER A 293 -13.31 -18.53 -16.62
C SER A 293 -14.44 -17.96 -17.48
N VAL A 294 -15.25 -17.05 -16.91
CA VAL A 294 -16.36 -16.36 -17.58
C VAL A 294 -16.22 -14.85 -17.40
N PRO A 295 -16.80 -14.05 -18.30
CA PRO A 295 -16.82 -12.61 -18.13
C PRO A 295 -17.60 -12.18 -16.88
N LEU A 296 -17.18 -11.08 -16.25
CA LEU A 296 -17.80 -10.52 -15.05
C LEU A 296 -18.26 -9.07 -15.29
N ARG A 297 -19.27 -8.61 -14.59
CA ARG A 297 -19.71 -7.20 -14.57
C ARG A 297 -18.86 -6.37 -13.63
N SER A 298 -18.58 -6.89 -12.45
CA SER A 298 -17.70 -6.23 -11.49
C SER A 298 -17.15 -7.22 -10.47
N ILE A 299 -16.07 -6.82 -9.81
CA ILE A 299 -15.42 -7.56 -8.72
C ILE A 299 -15.16 -6.56 -7.60
N HIS A 300 -15.47 -6.95 -6.36
CA HIS A 300 -15.41 -6.08 -5.20
C HIS A 300 -14.64 -6.78 -4.10
N ALA A 301 -13.55 -6.17 -3.67
CA ALA A 301 -12.69 -6.68 -2.61
C ALA A 301 -12.30 -5.56 -1.65
N ALA A 302 -11.98 -5.94 -0.42
CA ALA A 302 -11.57 -5.04 0.63
C ALA A 302 -10.48 -5.67 1.49
N VAL A 303 -9.61 -4.80 2.01
CA VAL A 303 -8.58 -5.14 2.99
C VAL A 303 -8.77 -4.23 4.19
N LYS A 304 -9.02 -4.84 5.35
CA LYS A 304 -9.10 -4.12 6.61
C LYS A 304 -7.79 -4.26 7.38
N LEU A 305 -7.24 -3.12 7.76
CA LEU A 305 -5.94 -3.00 8.40
C LEU A 305 -6.14 -2.44 9.81
N THR A 306 -5.63 -3.15 10.82
CA THR A 306 -5.76 -2.73 12.22
C THR A 306 -4.38 -2.68 12.86
N ARG A 307 -3.93 -1.46 13.16
CA ARG A 307 -2.77 -1.20 14.02
C ARG A 307 -3.12 -1.43 15.49
N PRO A 308 -2.10 -1.63 16.35
CA PRO A 308 -2.27 -1.48 17.78
C PRO A 308 -2.79 -0.08 18.13
N THR A 309 -3.55 0.02 19.23
CA THR A 309 -4.03 1.32 19.75
C THR A 309 -2.87 2.18 20.27
N ARG A 310 -1.75 1.56 20.63
CA ARG A 310 -0.55 2.21 21.14
C ARG A 310 0.71 1.77 20.43
N THR A 311 1.68 2.66 20.32
CA THR A 311 3.00 2.32 19.78
C THR A 311 3.72 1.28 20.63
N THR A 312 4.45 0.41 19.91
CA THR A 312 5.36 -0.59 20.49
C THR A 312 6.83 -0.28 20.18
N ALA A 313 7.12 0.84 19.50
CA ALA A 313 8.48 1.33 19.31
C ALA A 313 9.20 1.61 20.63
N LEU A 314 8.39 1.76 21.66
CA LEU A 314 8.74 2.23 22.97
C LEU A 314 9.12 1.09 23.93
N ASP A 315 8.88 -0.14 23.52
CA ASP A 315 9.22 -1.32 24.29
C ASP A 315 10.72 -1.62 24.31
N GLU A 316 11.19 -2.33 25.34
CA GLU A 316 12.55 -2.90 25.40
C GLU A 316 12.85 -3.86 24.21
N GLY A 317 11.90 -4.08 23.30
CA GLY A 317 12.05 -4.71 22.00
C GLY A 317 11.18 -5.94 21.79
N ASP A 318 10.29 -6.25 22.74
CA ASP A 318 9.41 -7.42 22.72
C ASP A 318 7.90 -7.10 22.50
N GLY A 319 7.52 -5.82 22.58
CA GLY A 319 6.14 -5.35 22.38
C GLY A 319 5.21 -5.55 23.58
N THR A 320 5.72 -5.58 24.83
CA THR A 320 4.95 -5.79 26.07
C THR A 320 4.78 -4.60 27.04
N ARG A 321 5.46 -3.45 26.86
CA ARG A 321 5.54 -2.24 27.70
C ARG A 321 5.67 -0.91 26.89
N PRO A 322 4.94 0.15 27.26
CA PRO A 322 5.26 1.49 26.78
C PRO A 322 6.65 1.94 27.25
N GLY A 323 7.35 2.75 26.46
CA GLY A 323 8.58 3.47 26.81
C GLY A 323 8.63 4.83 26.11
N GLY A 324 9.77 5.37 25.70
CA GLY A 324 9.83 6.68 25.02
C GLY A 324 10.80 6.70 23.84
N CYS A 325 10.35 7.18 22.68
CA CYS A 325 11.13 7.45 21.48
C CYS A 325 10.72 8.84 21.00
N CYS A 326 11.69 9.73 20.81
CA CYS A 326 11.49 11.05 20.18
C CYS A 326 10.38 11.93 20.79
N ASN A 327 10.06 11.76 22.08
CA ASN A 327 8.91 12.39 22.74
C ASN A 327 7.57 12.11 22.03
N ALA A 328 7.38 10.91 21.49
CA ALA A 328 6.10 10.47 20.98
C ALA A 328 5.08 10.23 22.12
N HIS A 329 3.81 10.42 21.79
CA HIS A 329 2.68 9.89 22.54
C HIS A 329 2.54 8.40 22.29
N ASP A 330 1.98 7.70 23.27
CA ASP A 330 1.71 6.27 23.11
C ASP A 330 0.59 6.02 22.09
N GLU A 331 -0.41 6.91 22.00
CA GLU A 331 -1.61 6.70 21.19
C GLU A 331 -1.31 6.79 19.68
N ILE A 332 -1.76 5.79 18.92
CA ILE A 332 -1.72 5.78 17.46
C ILE A 332 -2.91 6.57 16.89
N ARG A 333 -2.64 7.46 15.93
CA ARG A 333 -3.65 8.26 15.23
C ARG A 333 -3.48 8.26 13.73
N ALA A 334 -4.59 8.47 13.03
CA ALA A 334 -4.64 8.56 11.57
C ALA A 334 -4.48 10.00 11.09
N LEU A 335 -3.96 10.18 9.88
CA LEU A 335 -3.84 11.42 9.14
C LEU A 335 -4.21 11.07 7.69
N LEU A 336 -5.14 11.82 7.10
CA LEU A 336 -5.40 11.75 5.66
C LEU A 336 -4.85 12.99 5.00
N VAL A 337 -4.29 12.83 3.79
CA VAL A 337 -3.67 13.94 3.07
C VAL A 337 -4.04 13.88 1.60
N ALA A 338 -4.29 15.05 1.01
CA ALA A 338 -4.35 15.23 -0.43
C ALA A 338 -3.11 16.03 -0.88
N ASP A 339 -2.48 15.62 -1.97
CA ASP A 339 -1.25 16.23 -2.48
C ASP A 339 -1.56 17.45 -3.36
N THR A 340 -0.62 18.41 -3.44
CA THR A 340 -0.87 19.74 -4.08
C THR A 340 -0.87 19.75 -5.61
N ASN A 341 -0.38 18.70 -6.28
CA ASN A 341 -0.39 18.54 -7.75
C ASN A 341 0.23 19.68 -8.59
N GLY A 342 1.47 20.08 -8.32
CA GLY A 342 2.19 21.02 -9.20
C GLY A 342 1.58 22.42 -9.26
N GLN A 343 0.88 22.85 -8.21
CA GLN A 343 0.30 24.20 -8.16
C GLN A 343 1.37 25.33 -8.16
N PHE A 344 2.66 24.97 -8.06
CA PHE A 344 3.80 25.87 -7.97
C PHE A 344 4.74 25.80 -9.18
N ASP A 345 4.24 25.41 -10.35
CA ASP A 345 5.03 25.32 -11.60
C ASP A 345 5.81 26.61 -11.91
N ALA A 346 5.33 27.77 -11.43
CA ALA A 346 5.97 29.07 -11.60
C ALA A 346 7.21 29.31 -10.70
N VAL A 347 7.45 28.48 -9.67
CA VAL A 347 8.59 28.63 -8.76
C VAL A 347 9.23 27.27 -8.46
N PRO A 348 10.05 26.75 -9.39
CA PRO A 348 10.65 25.43 -9.27
C PRO A 348 11.41 25.19 -7.95
N ASP A 349 12.05 26.23 -7.43
CA ASP A 349 12.87 26.13 -6.22
C ASP A 349 12.04 25.99 -4.92
N LEU A 350 10.75 26.35 -4.91
CA LEU A 350 9.87 26.22 -3.74
C LEU A 350 9.12 24.88 -3.66
N ALA A 351 8.87 24.26 -4.80
CA ALA A 351 8.14 22.98 -4.89
C ALA A 351 8.93 21.80 -4.26
N GLY A 352 10.21 22.01 -3.94
CA GLY A 352 11.06 21.05 -3.25
C GLY A 352 11.06 21.16 -1.72
N PHE A 353 10.32 22.10 -1.13
CA PHE A 353 10.34 22.28 0.32
C PHE A 353 9.41 21.32 1.06
N PRO A 354 9.87 20.67 2.15
CA PRO A 354 9.06 19.72 2.90
C PRO A 354 7.99 20.37 3.80
N PHE A 355 7.57 21.60 3.51
CA PHE A 355 6.49 22.26 4.24
C PHE A 355 5.14 21.70 3.83
N TRP A 356 4.20 21.64 4.77
CA TRP A 356 2.84 21.16 4.51
C TRP A 356 2.15 21.96 3.40
N SER A 357 2.33 23.29 3.37
CA SER A 357 1.74 24.15 2.33
C SER A 357 2.29 23.91 0.93
N GLY A 358 3.52 23.39 0.84
CA GLY A 358 4.21 23.06 -0.41
C GLY A 358 3.89 21.66 -0.93
N LEU A 359 3.56 20.72 -0.05
CA LEU A 359 3.33 19.32 -0.43
C LEU A 359 1.85 18.94 -0.48
N PHE A 360 1.05 19.49 0.43
CA PHE A 360 -0.30 19.04 0.67
C PHE A 360 -1.31 20.07 0.21
N ALA A 361 -2.27 19.65 -0.60
CA ALA A 361 -3.44 20.46 -0.92
C ALA A 361 -4.23 20.78 0.35
N TYR A 362 -4.52 19.75 1.15
CA TYR A 362 -5.22 19.82 2.43
C TYR A 362 -5.01 18.50 3.19
N ASN A 363 -5.43 18.49 4.45
CA ASN A 363 -5.26 17.34 5.32
C ASN A 363 -6.42 17.18 6.31
N GLU A 364 -6.51 16.01 6.91
CA GLU A 364 -7.38 15.71 8.03
C GLU A 364 -6.58 15.00 9.14
N ILE A 365 -6.32 15.70 10.24
CA ILE A 365 -5.44 15.24 11.33
C ILE A 365 -6.15 14.38 12.39
N ASN A 366 -7.48 14.28 12.39
CA ASN A 366 -8.24 13.37 13.26
C ASN A 366 -9.47 12.79 12.50
N PRO A 367 -9.26 12.06 11.38
CA PRO A 367 -10.36 11.59 10.54
C PRO A 367 -11.31 10.65 11.29
N GLU A 368 -10.84 9.94 12.31
CA GLU A 368 -11.69 9.10 13.15
C GLU A 368 -12.73 9.86 13.97
N ARG A 369 -12.51 11.16 14.20
CA ARG A 369 -13.45 12.03 14.94
C ARG A 369 -14.42 12.71 13.99
N ARG A 370 -13.90 13.23 12.88
CA ARG A 370 -14.70 14.04 11.94
C ARG A 370 -15.40 13.20 10.86
N LEU A 371 -14.80 12.08 10.48
CA LEU A 371 -15.24 11.20 9.40
C LEU A 371 -15.41 9.72 9.84
N PRO A 372 -15.93 9.42 11.06
CA PRO A 372 -16.03 8.05 11.54
C PRO A 372 -16.95 7.22 10.65
N ASN A 373 -16.43 6.13 10.09
CA ASN A 373 -17.17 5.22 9.22
C ASN A 373 -17.76 5.84 7.95
N HIS A 374 -17.33 7.05 7.58
CA HIS A 374 -17.67 7.64 6.29
C HIS A 374 -16.95 6.89 5.18
N VAL A 375 -17.64 6.67 4.06
CA VAL A 375 -17.06 6.11 2.83
C VAL A 375 -16.42 7.24 2.04
N LEU A 376 -15.10 7.36 2.14
CA LEU A 376 -14.32 8.37 1.43
C LEU A 376 -13.94 7.84 0.05
N ARG A 377 -14.35 8.53 -1.02
CA ARG A 377 -14.03 8.10 -2.39
C ARG A 377 -12.67 8.64 -2.78
N VAL A 378 -11.64 7.80 -2.79
CA VAL A 378 -10.25 8.25 -2.93
C VAL A 378 -9.67 8.03 -4.33
N VAL A 379 -10.25 7.11 -5.12
CA VAL A 379 -9.99 6.98 -6.56
C VAL A 379 -11.32 6.84 -7.32
N ARG A 380 -11.52 7.66 -8.36
CA ARG A 380 -12.82 7.86 -9.01
C ARG A 380 -12.75 7.80 -10.53
N ARG A 381 -13.15 6.68 -11.16
CA ARG A 381 -13.22 6.58 -12.63
C ARG A 381 -14.14 7.62 -13.24
N ASP A 382 -15.20 8.00 -12.52
CA ASP A 382 -16.23 8.94 -12.96
C ASP A 382 -15.75 10.39 -12.99
N LYS A 383 -14.49 10.64 -12.64
CA LYS A 383 -13.82 11.94 -12.72
C LYS A 383 -12.59 11.87 -13.64
N PRO A 384 -12.77 11.64 -14.96
CA PRO A 384 -11.67 11.35 -15.89
C PRO A 384 -10.82 12.58 -16.24
N THR A 385 -11.27 13.77 -15.90
CA THR A 385 -10.60 15.04 -16.21
C THR A 385 -10.04 15.70 -14.97
N GLU A 386 -9.08 16.60 -15.17
CA GLU A 386 -8.64 17.53 -14.16
C GLU A 386 -9.79 18.44 -13.70
N ARG A 387 -9.76 18.87 -12.44
CA ARG A 387 -10.72 19.78 -11.82
C ARG A 387 -10.00 20.82 -10.97
N ILE A 388 -10.58 22.00 -10.85
CA ILE A 388 -10.12 23.07 -9.95
C ILE A 388 -11.23 23.36 -8.96
N VAL A 389 -10.93 23.27 -7.67
CA VAL A 389 -11.84 23.66 -6.59
C VAL A 389 -11.40 25.01 -6.06
N ALA A 390 -12.20 26.05 -6.28
CA ALA A 390 -11.92 27.41 -5.78
C ALA A 390 -12.33 27.58 -4.31
N ASP A 391 -11.89 28.70 -3.72
CA ASP A 391 -12.20 29.17 -2.37
C ASP A 391 -11.90 28.13 -1.27
N CYS A 392 -10.70 27.57 -1.32
CA CYS A 392 -10.17 26.57 -0.41
C CYS A 392 -8.88 27.08 0.26
N GLY A 393 -9.03 27.77 1.39
CA GLY A 393 -7.94 28.05 2.31
C GLY A 393 -6.90 29.06 1.83
N ARG A 394 -5.85 29.20 2.64
CA ARG A 394 -4.69 30.05 2.39
C ARG A 394 -3.41 29.25 2.58
N ARG A 395 -2.44 29.49 1.69
CA ARG A 395 -1.11 28.89 1.75
C ARG A 395 -0.09 29.96 2.06
N ASN A 396 0.49 29.87 3.23
CA ASN A 396 1.65 30.65 3.61
C ASN A 396 2.88 29.84 3.22
N ILE A 397 3.61 30.30 2.21
CA ILE A 397 4.96 29.81 1.91
C ILE A 397 5.95 30.91 2.32
N PRO A 398 6.93 30.60 3.18
CA PRO A 398 7.93 31.58 3.60
C PRO A 398 8.60 32.31 2.42
N ASP A 399 8.90 33.60 2.60
CA ASP A 399 9.69 34.47 1.69
C ASP A 399 9.15 34.68 0.26
N VAL A 400 7.94 34.20 -0.06
CA VAL A 400 7.32 34.43 -1.37
C VAL A 400 5.91 35.03 -1.25
N PRO A 401 5.78 36.24 -0.64
CA PRO A 401 4.49 36.85 -0.31
C PRO A 401 3.61 37.19 -1.52
N TYR A 402 4.16 37.21 -2.74
CA TYR A 402 3.44 37.62 -3.94
C TYR A 402 2.90 36.46 -4.80
N LEU A 403 3.25 35.21 -4.51
CA LEU A 403 2.99 34.13 -5.46
C LEU A 403 1.78 33.25 -5.16
N LEU A 404 1.22 33.19 -3.95
CA LEU A 404 0.22 32.16 -3.63
C LEU A 404 -0.89 32.56 -2.65
N GLU A 405 -1.66 33.60 -2.98
CA GLU A 405 -3.09 33.61 -2.63
C GLU A 405 -3.88 32.61 -3.51
N SER A 406 -3.29 31.44 -3.81
CA SER A 406 -4.03 30.42 -4.54
C SER A 406 -4.98 29.76 -3.55
N ASN A 407 -6.16 30.34 -3.44
CA ASN A 407 -7.30 29.79 -2.72
C ASN A 407 -7.97 28.67 -3.53
N SER A 408 -7.27 28.01 -4.44
CA SER A 408 -7.84 26.90 -5.21
C SER A 408 -7.02 25.63 -5.03
N ILE A 409 -7.62 24.49 -5.34
CA ILE A 409 -6.97 23.18 -5.29
C ILE A 409 -7.15 22.52 -6.64
N ARG A 410 -6.03 22.09 -7.23
CA ARG A 410 -6.01 21.30 -8.46
C ARG A 410 -6.16 19.83 -8.14
N LYS A 411 -7.19 19.19 -8.72
CA LYS A 411 -7.46 17.75 -8.63
C LYS A 411 -7.14 17.08 -9.96
N MET A 412 -6.24 16.12 -9.95
CA MET A 412 -5.88 15.36 -11.15
C MET A 412 -6.99 14.39 -11.58
N PRO A 413 -6.99 13.91 -12.84
CA PRO A 413 -7.85 12.84 -13.28
C PRO A 413 -7.89 11.67 -12.30
N ARG A 414 -9.11 11.23 -11.96
CA ARG A 414 -9.44 10.16 -11.02
C ARG A 414 -9.08 10.40 -9.56
N GLN A 415 -8.50 11.54 -9.20
CA GLN A 415 -8.21 11.86 -7.80
C GLN A 415 -9.51 12.04 -7.02
N GLY A 416 -9.64 11.35 -5.91
CA GLY A 416 -10.76 11.49 -5.00
C GLY A 416 -10.51 12.51 -3.88
N GLU A 417 -11.03 12.20 -2.70
CA GLU A 417 -10.96 13.05 -1.51
C GLU A 417 -9.58 13.12 -0.87
N PHE A 418 -8.76 12.08 -0.94
CA PHE A 418 -7.41 12.07 -0.37
C PHE A 418 -6.52 11.22 -1.26
N ASP A 419 -5.20 11.32 -1.09
CA ASP A 419 -4.18 10.60 -1.87
C ASP A 419 -3.46 9.52 -1.04
N ASN A 420 -3.44 9.71 0.29
CA ASN A 420 -2.78 8.78 1.21
C ASN A 420 -3.35 8.84 2.64
N ILE A 421 -2.99 7.83 3.42
CA ILE A 421 -3.21 7.75 4.86
C ILE A 421 -1.90 7.44 5.58
N HIS A 422 -1.66 8.14 6.68
CA HIS A 422 -0.60 7.86 7.64
C HIS A 422 -1.22 7.49 8.99
N VAL A 423 -0.76 6.42 9.60
CA VAL A 423 -1.23 5.97 10.92
C VAL A 423 -0.01 5.83 11.82
N ALA A 424 0.15 6.73 12.78
CA ALA A 424 1.38 6.90 13.56
C ALA A 424 1.09 7.53 14.93
N PRO A 425 2.01 7.44 15.91
CA PRO A 425 1.88 8.24 17.11
C PRO A 425 2.01 9.73 16.80
N ARG A 426 1.53 10.58 17.70
CA ARG A 426 1.82 12.03 17.66
C ARG A 426 3.08 12.32 18.45
N LEU A 427 3.76 13.42 18.15
CA LEU A 427 4.92 13.87 18.91
C LEU A 427 4.52 14.99 19.87
N ARG A 428 5.42 15.35 20.77
CA ARG A 428 5.30 16.56 21.60
C ARG A 428 6.67 17.19 21.83
N ILE A 429 6.69 18.51 21.92
CA ILE A 429 7.83 19.28 22.42
C ILE A 429 7.56 19.53 23.91
N PRO A 430 8.50 19.22 24.83
CA PRO A 430 8.30 19.45 26.26
C PRO A 430 7.90 20.91 26.56
N SER A 431 7.04 21.13 27.57
CA SER A 431 6.56 22.46 27.94
C SER A 431 7.62 23.39 28.53
N THR A 432 8.79 22.85 28.90
CA THR A 432 9.91 23.61 29.49
C THR A 432 10.84 24.20 28.42
N VAL A 433 10.33 24.45 27.23
CA VAL A 433 11.12 24.87 26.06
C VAL A 433 10.91 26.35 25.82
N LEU A 434 12.00 27.07 25.55
CA LEU A 434 12.03 28.49 25.20
C LEU A 434 12.11 28.61 23.67
N ILE A 435 11.54 29.68 23.09
CA ILE A 435 11.71 29.97 21.65
C ILE A 435 12.62 31.19 21.48
N ASP A 436 13.62 31.04 20.63
CA ASP A 436 14.38 32.15 20.07
C ASP A 436 13.64 32.58 18.78
N VAL A 437 12.87 33.68 18.86
CA VAL A 437 12.02 34.19 17.74
C VAL A 437 12.86 34.75 16.59
N ALA A 438 14.09 35.15 16.90
CA ALA A 438 15.14 35.48 15.95
C ALA A 438 16.50 35.24 16.60
N ALA A 439 17.54 35.01 15.80
CA ALA A 439 18.91 34.89 16.31
C ALA A 439 19.29 36.14 17.11
N GLY A 440 19.47 35.98 18.43
CA GLY A 440 19.81 37.07 19.36
C GLY A 440 18.63 37.80 20.01
N ALA A 441 17.37 37.42 19.72
CA ALA A 441 16.22 37.93 20.45
C ALA A 441 16.18 37.39 21.90
N PRO A 442 15.61 38.15 22.86
CA PRO A 442 15.36 37.62 24.20
C PRO A 442 14.47 36.38 24.13
N ARG A 443 14.79 35.37 24.94
CA ARG A 443 13.94 34.19 25.09
C ARG A 443 12.63 34.58 25.72
N THR A 444 11.54 34.21 25.06
CA THR A 444 10.19 34.46 25.54
C THR A 444 9.61 33.17 26.09
N ASP A 445 9.01 33.22 27.27
CA ASP A 445 8.18 32.12 27.77
C ASP A 445 6.99 31.94 26.84
N ILE A 446 6.72 30.70 26.45
CA ILE A 446 5.66 30.35 25.52
C ILE A 446 4.55 29.61 26.24
N ASP A 447 3.31 29.81 25.80
CA ASP A 447 2.21 28.95 26.17
C ASP A 447 2.21 27.73 25.22
N PRO A 448 2.46 26.50 25.73
CA PRO A 448 2.53 25.31 24.89
C PRO A 448 1.23 25.03 24.11
N ALA A 449 0.08 25.44 24.64
CA ALA A 449 -1.21 25.25 23.98
C ALA A 449 -1.37 26.24 22.81
N LEU A 450 -1.00 27.51 23.00
CA LEU A 450 -1.03 28.51 21.93
C LEU A 450 -0.02 28.18 20.82
N MET A 451 1.12 27.59 21.19
CA MET A 451 2.16 27.17 20.26
C MET A 451 1.95 25.77 19.68
N GLN A 452 0.85 25.07 19.99
CA GLN A 452 0.55 23.74 19.46
C GLN A 452 1.73 22.75 19.61
N LEU A 453 2.41 22.78 20.75
CA LEU A 453 3.57 21.92 21.02
C LEU A 453 3.20 20.47 21.33
N ASP A 454 1.90 20.21 21.53
CA ASP A 454 1.33 18.92 21.85
C ASP A 454 -0.16 18.89 21.42
N PRO A 455 -0.61 17.99 20.52
CA PRO A 455 0.15 16.98 19.77
C PRO A 455 0.66 17.46 18.40
N ILE A 456 1.84 16.98 17.99
CA ILE A 456 2.48 17.28 16.69
C ILE A 456 2.35 16.08 15.75
N VAL A 457 2.03 16.33 14.48
CA VAL A 457 1.84 15.31 13.45
C VAL A 457 3.15 15.05 12.68
N MET A 458 3.51 13.78 12.48
CA MET A 458 4.66 13.39 11.66
C MET A 458 4.31 13.38 10.17
N ALA A 459 4.52 14.51 9.49
CA ALA A 459 4.41 14.62 8.03
C ALA A 459 5.32 15.76 7.54
N PRO A 460 5.81 15.73 6.29
CA PRO A 460 5.29 14.96 5.16
C PRO A 460 5.81 13.53 5.02
N PHE A 461 6.96 13.25 5.62
CA PHE A 461 7.51 11.92 5.76
C PHE A 461 7.49 11.52 7.23
N CYS A 462 7.38 10.24 7.53
CA CYS A 462 7.49 9.74 8.88
C CYS A 462 8.85 9.06 9.09
N ALA A 463 9.64 9.52 10.05
CA ALA A 463 10.93 8.90 10.36
C ALA A 463 10.76 7.53 11.04
N HIS A 464 9.84 7.41 12.01
CA HIS A 464 9.66 6.20 12.82
C HIS A 464 8.18 5.88 13.06
N ASP A 465 7.91 4.58 13.28
CA ASP A 465 6.63 4.04 13.79
C ASP A 465 5.37 4.54 13.08
N CYS A 466 5.51 4.75 11.78
CA CYS A 466 4.44 5.21 10.92
C CYS A 466 4.16 4.15 9.87
N PHE A 467 2.89 3.80 9.82
CA PHE A 467 2.32 2.95 8.79
C PHE A 467 1.67 3.86 7.76
N HIS A 468 2.03 3.70 6.49
CA HIS A 468 1.52 4.53 5.41
C HIS A 468 0.98 3.70 4.25
N MET A 469 0.00 4.28 3.57
CA MET A 469 -0.54 3.76 2.33
C MET A 469 -0.80 4.94 1.39
N HIS A 470 -0.20 4.89 0.21
CA HIS A 470 -0.47 5.81 -0.88
C HIS A 470 -1.21 5.06 -1.96
N TRP A 471 -2.37 5.54 -2.40
CA TRP A 471 -3.03 5.06 -3.62
C TRP A 471 -2.81 6.03 -4.78
N ARG A 472 -2.17 7.17 -4.51
CA ARG A 472 -1.74 8.14 -5.51
C ARG A 472 -0.58 8.96 -4.95
N TRP A 473 0.26 9.46 -5.85
CA TRP A 473 1.22 10.52 -5.57
C TRP A 473 0.83 11.78 -6.34
N GLY A 474 1.11 12.94 -5.75
CA GLY A 474 0.95 14.22 -6.40
C GLY A 474 1.80 14.35 -7.67
N THR A 475 1.34 15.16 -8.62
CA THR A 475 2.22 15.62 -9.71
C THR A 475 3.19 16.64 -9.14
N SER A 476 4.46 16.56 -9.52
CA SER A 476 5.34 17.70 -9.37
C SER A 476 6.43 17.66 -10.43
N PRO A 477 6.44 18.62 -11.37
CA PRO A 477 7.54 18.74 -12.32
C PRO A 477 8.85 19.19 -11.65
N ASN A 478 8.77 19.69 -10.40
CA ASN A 478 9.84 20.41 -9.73
C ASN A 478 10.23 19.83 -8.37
N MET A 479 9.63 18.72 -7.90
CA MET A 479 10.37 17.94 -6.92
C MET A 479 11.66 17.50 -7.62
N VAL A 480 12.80 17.69 -6.98
CA VAL A 480 14.15 17.25 -7.44
C VAL A 480 14.17 15.74 -7.83
N THR A 481 13.07 15.05 -7.53
CA THR A 481 12.71 13.65 -7.68
C THR A 481 11.86 13.37 -8.94
N GLY A 482 11.75 14.33 -9.88
CA GLY A 482 10.95 14.20 -11.09
C GLY A 482 11.22 12.89 -11.83
N SER A 483 10.19 12.02 -11.88
CA SER A 483 10.15 10.72 -12.57
C SER A 483 10.74 9.50 -11.86
N TYR A 484 10.88 9.46 -10.52
CA TYR A 484 11.16 8.17 -9.89
C TYR A 484 10.01 7.20 -10.17
N ARG A 485 10.35 6.00 -10.62
CA ARG A 485 9.36 5.02 -11.05
C ARG A 485 8.34 4.70 -9.96
N TRP A 486 8.77 4.62 -8.70
CA TRP A 486 7.90 4.28 -7.57
C TRP A 486 6.88 5.36 -7.20
N THR A 487 7.01 6.58 -7.72
CA THR A 487 6.00 7.63 -7.54
C THR A 487 5.02 7.75 -8.71
N LEU A 488 5.25 7.02 -9.80
CA LEU A 488 4.34 7.04 -10.94
C LEU A 488 3.08 6.20 -10.66
N GLY A 489 1.94 6.62 -11.18
CA GLY A 489 0.69 5.89 -11.16
C GLY A 489 0.51 4.95 -12.35
N TRP A 490 -0.71 4.44 -12.52
CA TRP A 490 -1.07 3.55 -13.60
C TRP A 490 -1.18 4.26 -14.96
N GLY A 491 -0.60 3.66 -16.00
CA GLY A 491 -0.66 4.17 -17.36
C GLY A 491 -2.05 4.05 -17.97
N SER A 492 -2.57 5.17 -18.49
CA SER A 492 -3.87 5.26 -19.15
C SER A 492 -3.95 4.47 -20.46
N GLY A 493 -2.84 4.40 -21.22
CA GLY A 493 -2.77 3.69 -22.50
C GLY A 493 -2.06 2.33 -22.44
N SER A 494 -1.06 2.19 -21.58
CA SER A 494 -0.22 0.98 -21.51
C SER A 494 -0.76 -0.10 -20.58
N TRP A 495 -1.74 0.23 -19.73
CA TRP A 495 -2.19 -0.62 -18.63
C TRP A 495 -1.06 -1.09 -17.70
N ALA A 496 0.08 -0.39 -17.70
CA ALA A 496 1.21 -0.70 -16.86
C ALA A 496 1.13 0.11 -15.54
N PRO A 497 1.35 -0.52 -14.37
CA PRO A 497 1.57 0.21 -13.13
C PRO A 497 2.88 1.01 -13.19
N TYR A 498 2.99 2.07 -12.40
CA TYR A 498 4.20 2.88 -12.29
C TYR A 498 4.69 3.42 -13.64
N ALA A 499 3.78 4.01 -14.42
CA ALA A 499 4.01 4.44 -15.80
C ALA A 499 3.68 5.92 -16.07
N GLU A 500 2.74 6.54 -15.32
CA GLU A 500 2.29 7.92 -15.59
C GLU A 500 2.26 8.77 -14.32
N ASP A 501 2.81 9.98 -14.37
CA ASP A 501 2.82 10.92 -13.25
C ASP A 501 1.41 11.39 -12.86
N GLY A 502 1.18 11.57 -11.57
CA GLY A 502 -0.09 12.06 -11.02
C GLY A 502 -1.29 11.14 -11.18
N LYS A 503 -1.13 9.95 -11.78
CA LYS A 503 -2.19 8.94 -11.86
C LYS A 503 -2.29 8.16 -10.54
N PRO A 504 -3.44 7.57 -10.22
CA PRO A 504 -3.54 6.63 -9.11
C PRO A 504 -2.66 5.39 -9.33
N LEU A 505 -2.15 4.79 -8.25
CA LEU A 505 -1.51 3.47 -8.21
C LEU A 505 -2.51 2.31 -8.33
N THR A 506 -3.66 2.58 -8.96
CA THR A 506 -4.83 1.71 -9.04
C THR A 506 -5.20 1.52 -10.51
N PRO A 507 -5.50 0.30 -10.97
CA PRO A 507 -5.86 0.04 -12.36
C PRO A 507 -6.92 1.02 -12.91
N PRO A 508 -6.88 1.43 -14.19
CA PRO A 508 -7.72 2.48 -14.76
C PRO A 508 -9.22 2.23 -14.61
N ASN A 509 -9.61 0.96 -14.55
CA ASN A 509 -10.98 0.48 -14.46
C ASN A 509 -11.47 0.27 -13.03
N HIS A 510 -10.65 0.62 -12.03
CA HIS A 510 -10.99 0.44 -10.62
C HIS A 510 -11.40 1.76 -9.96
N ASP A 511 -12.33 1.69 -9.01
CA ASP A 511 -12.58 2.74 -8.01
C ASP A 511 -12.03 2.27 -6.66
N VAL A 512 -11.70 3.24 -5.80
CA VAL A 512 -11.22 2.96 -4.44
C VAL A 512 -11.95 3.83 -3.45
N ASP A 513 -12.47 3.18 -2.41
CA ASP A 513 -13.03 3.83 -1.23
C ASP A 513 -12.20 3.51 0.01
N LEU A 514 -12.21 4.42 0.98
CA LEU A 514 -11.57 4.28 2.27
C LEU A 514 -12.59 4.52 3.39
N VAL A 515 -12.59 3.66 4.39
CA VAL A 515 -13.40 3.84 5.60
C VAL A 515 -12.49 3.85 6.82
N VAL A 516 -12.47 4.97 7.55
CA VAL A 516 -11.74 5.07 8.83
C VAL A 516 -12.68 4.66 9.96
N HIS A 517 -12.39 3.54 10.62
CA HIS A 517 -13.23 3.00 11.70
C HIS A 517 -12.84 3.56 13.07
N SER A 518 -11.55 3.85 13.26
CA SER A 518 -10.96 4.39 14.49
C SER A 518 -9.60 5.01 14.16
N SER A 519 -8.92 5.55 15.18
CA SER A 519 -7.59 6.16 15.04
C SER A 519 -6.50 5.19 14.54
N HIS A 520 -6.75 3.88 14.62
CA HIS A 520 -5.79 2.82 14.34
C HIS A 520 -6.35 1.70 13.44
N SER A 521 -7.55 1.86 12.86
CA SER A 521 -8.17 0.85 12.00
C SER A 521 -8.94 1.49 10.84
N PHE A 522 -8.73 0.95 9.64
CA PHE A 522 -9.42 1.40 8.43
C PHE A 522 -9.60 0.24 7.44
N THR A 523 -10.56 0.40 6.53
CA THR A 523 -10.81 -0.51 5.41
C THR A 523 -10.54 0.19 4.09
N TYR A 524 -9.68 -0.41 3.26
CA TYR A 524 -9.46 -0.05 1.87
C TYR A 524 -10.34 -0.95 0.99
N ARG A 525 -11.28 -0.36 0.24
CA ARG A 525 -12.22 -1.06 -0.63
C ARG A 525 -11.90 -0.73 -2.07
N GLU A 526 -11.85 -1.72 -2.93
CA GLU A 526 -11.55 -1.51 -4.34
C GLU A 526 -12.51 -2.33 -5.21
N HIS A 527 -12.98 -1.67 -6.27
CA HIS A 527 -14.07 -2.14 -7.11
C HIS A 527 -13.60 -2.13 -8.56
N ALA A 528 -13.55 -3.29 -9.20
CA ALA A 528 -13.15 -3.45 -10.59
C ALA A 528 -14.36 -3.52 -11.52
N TYR A 529 -14.26 -2.87 -12.68
CA TYR A 529 -15.31 -2.77 -13.69
C TYR A 529 -14.74 -3.01 -15.10
N PRO A 530 -15.59 -3.14 -16.14
CA PRO A 530 -15.15 -3.35 -17.52
C PRO A 530 -14.43 -2.14 -18.12
N THR A 531 -13.80 -2.32 -19.29
CA THR A 531 -13.16 -1.23 -20.06
C THR A 531 -13.55 -1.14 -21.52
N PRO A 532 -13.48 0.05 -22.15
CA PRO A 532 -13.26 1.38 -21.54
C PRO A 532 -14.51 1.91 -20.86
N VAL A 533 -14.37 3.01 -20.12
CA VAL A 533 -15.48 3.69 -19.44
C VAL A 533 -15.95 4.85 -20.33
N PRO A 534 -17.02 4.66 -21.13
CA PRO A 534 -17.95 5.75 -21.40
C PRO A 534 -19.43 5.34 -21.26
N GLU A 535 -20.27 6.37 -21.22
CA GLU A 535 -21.62 6.48 -20.62
C GLU A 535 -22.77 5.60 -21.19
N GLU A 536 -22.55 4.65 -22.10
CA GLU A 536 -23.69 4.11 -22.88
C GLU A 536 -23.77 2.60 -23.12
N ASP A 537 -22.75 1.79 -22.77
CA ASP A 537 -22.81 0.37 -23.13
C ASP A 537 -22.92 -0.56 -21.91
N ALA A 538 -24.18 -0.87 -21.59
CA ALA A 538 -24.59 -1.80 -20.56
C ALA A 538 -24.11 -3.23 -20.81
N ASP A 539 -23.43 -3.56 -21.92
CA ASP A 539 -22.98 -4.93 -22.24
C ASP A 539 -21.48 -5.17 -21.99
N HIS A 540 -20.73 -4.16 -21.54
CA HIS A 540 -19.32 -4.37 -21.23
C HIS A 540 -19.13 -5.32 -20.04
N THR A 541 -18.11 -6.17 -20.15
CA THR A 541 -17.70 -7.11 -19.11
C THR A 541 -16.18 -7.07 -18.92
N ILE A 542 -15.74 -7.35 -17.70
CA ILE A 542 -14.39 -7.80 -17.40
C ILE A 542 -14.16 -9.11 -18.14
N ALA A 543 -13.13 -9.16 -18.97
CA ALA A 543 -12.83 -10.32 -19.80
C ALA A 543 -12.52 -11.56 -18.93
N ALA A 544 -12.97 -12.72 -19.39
CA ALA A 544 -12.58 -13.99 -18.80
C ALA A 544 -11.05 -14.17 -18.80
N ASN A 545 -10.55 -14.97 -17.87
CA ASN A 545 -9.15 -15.36 -17.72
C ASN A 545 -8.18 -14.16 -17.57
N THR A 546 -8.69 -13.03 -17.07
CA THR A 546 -7.89 -11.83 -16.78
C THR A 546 -7.77 -11.65 -15.28
N TRP A 547 -6.55 -11.45 -14.80
CA TRP A 547 -6.30 -11.12 -13.40
C TRP A 547 -6.68 -9.68 -13.09
N HIS A 548 -7.44 -9.48 -12.02
CA HIS A 548 -7.63 -8.19 -11.37
C HIS A 548 -6.97 -8.22 -10.00
N ILE A 549 -6.16 -7.20 -9.72
CA ILE A 549 -5.40 -7.06 -8.48
C ILE A 549 -5.99 -5.90 -7.68
N PHE A 550 -6.24 -6.15 -6.40
CA PHE A 550 -6.80 -5.21 -5.44
C PHE A 550 -5.77 -4.93 -4.34
N ALA A 551 -5.84 -3.72 -3.76
CA ALA A 551 -4.83 -3.18 -2.86
C ALA A 551 -3.42 -3.20 -3.46
N TYR A 552 -3.33 -3.03 -4.79
CA TYR A 552 -2.08 -3.01 -5.55
C TYR A 552 -0.98 -2.13 -4.93
N PRO A 553 -1.27 -0.89 -4.48
CA PRO A 553 -0.24 0.01 -3.94
C PRO A 553 0.52 -0.58 -2.75
N GLY A 554 -0.11 -1.50 -2.02
CA GLY A 554 0.41 -2.03 -0.77
C GLY A 554 0.45 -0.96 0.31
N THR A 555 1.23 -1.23 1.34
CA THR A 555 1.48 -0.33 2.47
C THR A 555 2.94 -0.46 2.86
N ALA A 556 3.42 0.42 3.72
CA ALA A 556 4.77 0.29 4.22
C ALA A 556 4.92 0.81 5.65
N TYR A 557 6.09 0.59 6.22
CA TYR A 557 6.39 0.92 7.59
C TYR A 557 7.77 1.53 7.70
N ALA A 558 7.82 2.69 8.36
CA ALA A 558 9.04 3.48 8.52
C ALA A 558 10.11 2.72 9.29
N GLN A 559 11.29 2.60 8.67
CA GLN A 559 12.48 1.99 9.27
C GLN A 559 13.42 3.03 9.91
N GLY A 560 13.23 4.30 9.57
CA GLY A 560 14.14 5.37 9.89
C GLY A 560 14.49 6.19 8.66
N LEU A 561 14.96 7.40 8.88
CA LEU A 561 15.64 8.17 7.84
C LEU A 561 16.83 7.35 7.32
N PHE A 562 16.90 7.19 6.00
CA PHE A 562 17.96 6.48 5.29
C PHE A 562 19.26 7.28 5.44
N GLU A 563 20.37 6.60 5.75
CA GLU A 563 21.70 7.14 6.11
C GLU A 563 21.88 8.67 6.00
N TRP A 564 21.41 9.36 7.03
CA TRP A 564 21.30 10.81 7.08
C TRP A 564 22.65 11.56 7.18
N ARG A 565 23.80 10.86 7.13
CA ARG A 565 25.15 11.44 7.37
C ARG A 565 26.07 11.49 6.16
N SER A 566 26.02 10.52 5.25
CA SER A 566 26.90 10.49 4.07
C SER A 566 26.24 11.17 2.88
N GLU A 567 25.00 10.80 2.56
CA GLU A 567 24.31 11.30 1.37
C GLU A 567 23.64 12.65 1.56
N VAL A 568 23.29 13.04 2.78
CA VAL A 568 22.87 14.43 3.08
C VAL A 568 24.06 15.38 2.92
N THR A 569 25.31 14.96 3.11
CA THR A 569 26.45 15.82 2.76
C THR A 569 26.50 16.07 1.25
N SER A 570 26.14 15.08 0.41
CA SER A 570 25.97 15.28 -1.04
C SER A 570 24.68 16.01 -1.42
N LEU A 571 23.56 15.82 -0.70
CA LEU A 571 22.31 16.56 -0.92
C LEU A 571 22.44 18.02 -0.44
N MET A 572 23.24 18.27 0.60
CA MET A 572 23.65 19.59 1.09
C MET A 572 24.60 20.27 0.08
N GLN A 573 25.51 19.53 -0.55
CA GLN A 573 26.36 20.07 -1.64
C GLN A 573 25.57 20.33 -2.94
N PHE A 574 24.49 19.61 -3.21
CA PHE A 574 23.68 19.78 -4.43
C PHE A 574 22.65 20.92 -4.34
N GLY A 575 22.50 21.55 -3.17
CA GLY A 575 21.53 22.62 -2.92
C GLY A 575 22.02 23.68 -1.92
N ASP A 576 23.29 24.06 -1.98
CA ASP A 576 23.90 25.01 -1.03
C ASP A 576 23.20 26.39 -0.99
N SER A 577 22.40 26.80 -1.98
CA SER A 577 21.59 28.03 -1.90
C SER A 577 20.17 27.78 -1.37
N ILE A 578 19.51 26.73 -1.85
CA ILE A 578 18.11 26.39 -1.54
C ILE A 578 17.99 25.89 -0.10
N MET A 579 18.86 24.96 0.30
CA MET A 579 18.90 24.46 1.67
C MET A 579 19.51 25.46 2.64
N ASN A 580 20.38 26.38 2.23
CA ASN A 580 20.76 27.49 3.13
C ASN A 580 19.59 28.44 3.35
N GLY A 581 18.72 28.71 2.38
CA GLY A 581 17.49 29.48 2.59
C GLY A 581 16.52 28.78 3.56
N VAL A 582 16.21 27.50 3.29
CA VAL A 582 15.34 26.68 4.15
C VAL A 582 15.93 26.51 5.54
N MET A 583 17.20 26.13 5.63
CA MET A 583 17.85 25.95 6.92
C MET A 583 18.01 27.30 7.61
N THR A 584 18.17 28.41 6.91
CA THR A 584 18.14 29.74 7.55
C THR A 584 16.77 29.97 8.18
N GLN A 585 15.65 29.69 7.49
CA GLN A 585 14.32 29.82 8.08
C GLN A 585 14.00 28.80 9.18
N LEU A 586 14.34 27.52 8.98
CA LEU A 586 14.23 26.48 10.00
C LEU A 586 15.15 26.77 11.19
N ARG A 587 16.23 27.55 11.00
CA ARG A 587 17.11 28.06 12.07
C ARG A 587 16.62 29.38 12.65
N SER A 588 15.81 30.17 11.92
CA SER A 588 15.25 31.43 12.41
C SER A 588 14.33 31.18 13.60
N TYR A 589 13.64 30.04 13.62
CA TYR A 589 12.81 29.61 14.73
C TYR A 589 13.44 28.41 15.41
N SER A 590 14.28 28.69 16.41
CA SER A 590 14.93 27.65 17.19
C SER A 590 14.28 27.52 18.56
N PHE A 591 14.03 26.28 18.95
CA PHE A 591 13.61 25.93 20.29
C PHE A 591 14.84 25.71 21.15
N ALA A 592 14.80 26.07 22.43
CA ALA A 592 15.84 25.80 23.40
C ALA A 592 15.27 25.06 24.61
N ASN A 593 16.00 24.08 25.14
CA ASN A 593 15.56 23.34 26.32
C ASN A 593 15.53 24.23 27.58
N ALA A 594 15.12 23.67 28.72
CA ALA A 594 15.06 24.40 29.99
C ALA A 594 16.41 24.97 30.48
N ARG A 595 17.54 24.46 29.96
CA ARG A 595 18.90 24.94 30.24
C ARG A 595 19.34 26.01 29.26
N GLY A 596 18.54 26.28 28.23
CA GLY A 596 18.86 27.20 27.19
C GLY A 596 19.74 26.63 26.08
N ASP A 597 19.91 25.31 26.00
CA ASP A 597 20.61 24.70 24.88
C ASP A 597 19.68 24.61 23.67
N ALA A 598 20.16 25.02 22.50
CA ALA A 598 19.38 24.93 21.27
C ALA A 598 19.00 23.47 20.96
N MET A 599 17.71 23.23 20.78
CA MET A 599 17.14 21.98 20.29
C MET A 599 17.27 21.97 18.78
N SER A 600 18.31 21.31 18.28
CA SER A 600 18.46 21.09 16.85
C SER A 600 17.25 20.32 16.31
N THR A 601 16.67 20.82 15.22
CA THR A 601 15.65 20.12 14.39
C THR A 601 16.06 18.69 14.06
N LEU A 602 17.36 18.43 13.97
CA LEU A 602 17.94 17.16 13.56
C LEU A 602 18.00 16.14 14.70
N ASN A 603 18.12 16.63 15.93
CA ASN A 603 18.18 15.80 17.12
C ASN A 603 16.80 15.68 17.80
N THR A 604 15.83 16.50 17.40
CA THR A 604 14.47 16.49 17.94
C THR A 604 13.45 16.45 16.81
N PRO A 605 13.01 15.27 16.35
CA PRO A 605 12.04 15.13 15.27
C PRO A 605 10.76 15.96 15.50
N ALA A 606 10.29 16.08 16.75
CA ALA A 606 9.13 16.92 17.08
C ALA A 606 9.31 18.39 16.67
N VAL A 607 10.51 18.96 16.85
CA VAL A 607 10.84 20.33 16.43
C VAL A 607 10.90 20.45 14.91
N LEU A 608 11.48 19.46 14.23
CA LEU A 608 11.45 19.41 12.77
C LEU A 608 10.02 19.43 12.26
N TYR A 609 9.17 18.49 12.69
CA TYR A 609 7.79 18.39 12.23
C TYR A 609 6.94 19.60 12.59
N TRP A 610 7.19 20.21 13.76
CA TRP A 610 6.56 21.47 14.12
C TRP A 610 6.92 22.56 13.11
N ASN A 611 8.21 22.75 12.79
CA ASN A 611 8.64 23.76 11.82
C ASN A 611 8.16 23.48 10.38
N LEU A 612 7.90 22.22 10.02
CA LEU A 612 7.35 21.85 8.70
C LEU A 612 5.86 22.21 8.57
N ARG A 613 5.14 22.37 9.68
CA ARG A 613 3.70 22.67 9.70
C ARG A 613 3.39 24.08 10.18
N TYR A 614 4.18 24.60 11.12
CA TYR A 614 3.90 25.84 11.84
C TYR A 614 5.03 26.86 11.75
N TYR A 615 4.68 28.11 12.03
CA TYR A 615 5.59 29.20 12.38
C TYR A 615 5.04 30.01 13.55
N PRO A 616 5.91 30.67 14.33
CA PRO A 616 5.45 31.55 15.40
C PRO A 616 4.98 32.89 14.82
N GLU A 617 3.80 33.35 15.24
CA GLU A 617 3.28 34.69 14.97
C GLU A 617 3.03 35.43 16.29
N ALA A 618 3.49 36.67 16.40
CA ALA A 618 3.17 37.52 17.55
C ALA A 618 1.75 38.11 17.41
N GLY A 619 0.90 37.82 18.39
CA GLY A 619 -0.41 38.43 18.54
C GLY A 619 -0.32 39.89 18.99
N ALA A 620 -1.45 40.61 18.91
CA ALA A 620 -1.55 42.00 19.35
C ALA A 620 -1.26 42.20 20.85
N ASP A 621 -1.37 41.14 21.65
CA ASP A 621 -1.06 41.09 23.09
C ASP A 621 0.42 40.75 23.37
N GLY A 622 1.25 40.59 22.33
CA GLY A 622 2.65 40.20 22.42
C GLY A 622 2.88 38.71 22.68
N ARG A 623 1.82 37.89 22.78
CA ARG A 623 1.96 36.42 22.92
C ARG A 623 2.26 35.80 21.56
N LEU A 624 2.99 34.68 21.58
CA LEU A 624 3.27 33.91 20.37
C LEU A 624 2.20 32.83 20.16
N TRP A 625 1.77 32.70 18.90
CA TRP A 625 0.82 31.72 18.42
C TRP A 625 1.49 30.85 17.36
N ALA A 626 1.18 29.55 17.34
CA ALA A 626 1.52 28.72 16.20
C ALA A 626 0.52 28.95 15.07
N ARG A 627 1.00 29.45 13.94
CA ARG A 627 0.26 29.57 12.69
C ARG A 627 0.64 28.47 11.74
N GLU A 628 -0.36 27.90 11.06
CA GLU A 628 -0.10 26.87 10.06
C GLU A 628 0.39 27.49 8.77
N TRP A 629 1.34 26.81 8.12
CA TRP A 629 1.71 27.14 6.76
C TRP A 629 0.52 26.92 5.79
N LEU A 630 -0.36 25.96 6.10
CA LEU A 630 -1.55 25.64 5.33
C LEU A 630 -2.79 25.91 6.20
N GLU A 631 -3.42 27.06 6.03
CA GLU A 631 -4.59 27.45 6.80
C GLU A 631 -5.87 27.09 6.05
N MET A 632 -6.66 26.17 6.60
CA MET A 632 -7.96 25.80 6.07
C MET A 632 -8.95 25.60 7.21
N THR A 633 -10.14 26.17 7.04
CA THR A 633 -11.31 25.86 7.88
C THR A 633 -11.88 24.49 7.53
N GLU A 634 -12.67 23.90 8.44
CA GLU A 634 -13.36 22.63 8.16
C GLU A 634 -14.28 22.72 6.93
N GLU A 635 -14.97 23.85 6.74
CA GLU A 635 -15.83 24.09 5.57
C GLU A 635 -15.03 24.14 4.26
N GLU A 636 -13.86 24.77 4.27
CA GLU A 636 -12.96 24.79 3.11
C GLU A 636 -12.42 23.39 2.79
N CYS A 637 -12.03 22.62 3.82
CA CYS A 637 -11.65 21.23 3.65
C CYS A 637 -12.80 20.39 3.06
N ASP A 638 -14.04 20.59 3.50
CA ASP A 638 -15.20 19.88 2.94
C ASP A 638 -15.47 20.25 1.49
N ARG A 639 -15.38 21.53 1.16
CA ARG A 639 -15.48 22.02 -0.23
C ARG A 639 -14.43 21.37 -1.13
N ALA A 640 -13.20 21.27 -0.65
CA ALA A 640 -12.07 20.65 -1.34
C ALA A 640 -12.24 19.14 -1.60
N ARG A 641 -13.00 18.43 -0.74
CA ARG A 641 -13.24 16.99 -0.85
C ARG A 641 -14.31 16.63 -1.88
N TRP A 642 -15.44 17.34 -1.89
CA TRP A 642 -16.64 16.90 -2.61
C TRP A 642 -16.69 17.27 -4.10
N ARG A 643 -15.97 18.32 -4.51
CA ARG A 643 -15.99 18.86 -5.89
C ARG A 643 -14.81 18.35 -6.70
#